data_AF-A0A4P5YS79-F1
#
_entry.id   AF-A0A4P5YS79-F1
#
_cell.length_a   1.000
_cell.length_b   1.000
_cell.length_c   1.000
_cell.angle_alpha   90.00
_cell.angle_beta   90.00
_cell.angle_gamma   90.00
#
_symmetry.space_group_name_H-M   'P 1'
#
loop_
_entity.id
_entity.type
_entity.pdbx_description
1 polymer ?
#
loop_
_entity_poly.entity_id
_entity_poly.type
_entity_poly.pdbx_seq_one_letter_code
_entity_poly.pdbx_strand_id
1 'polypeptide(L)'
;MRTIALLSLILLAAAAERGDTPLSVVDRRTQTELVRFTSSHALLIGVSRYQRLTPLPGVLEDIPAVNQALSAQGFAVEPVIDPTADQLDRAIKSFIGRWGLDPLGRLVIYFAGHGTVVDDTGYLLAVDTPDDQRDPEFIPRSLAIEDLRTRANQARARHILVACDACFSGSLFRNRETPPANVLAASREGVRLFMTAGSGKETVPDRSVFRLAFVEALSSPAADADRDGYVLGSELFMYLRRRVIDAAEARRERQTPQWKALGLASGEPVGDVVFAVPASALPPLPVSAPATVTGGGTVAQRIAAEKAAREARLTWNAWQANMQMAFQQAQTQAADTDLSVELRRDIWTEFLNAWATDNPHSDQDESLRRQAEEARAKIVAAMAQAITTPVKPEVKPTLTEPTLLAPSQAGAPAWASAKGQDQYGTWADLKVGNVVQRMRLIKAGKFSMGSPVSEDDRESDEAEHSVTLTNDFWLGNSEVTQGMWKQVMGNYPSRVTGVLDFPVEQVSWENCQEFFWKLNILVGNGFTFPTEAQWEYACRAGTTGAYAGILNKVAWYSDNAGGTTNTVMTKSANAWGLFDMHGNVREWCGDWYGSYPAGAVLDPAGPASGTFRSIRGGSWFNGAGRCRAARRERFEPGYRDSYLGFRLAILNDTPPAEGTRKPIQDFPPAWASGSGRDANGVWVDLTVAGAVHRLRQVYAGSFTMGSAKGRISGLIGGESGRQDDETQHEVTLTSLVWMGESEVTLGLWQAVMGAPAPGPRINDPALPVCRVSWEQCQQFLAKLRNLVPAAAARLPTEAEWERACRAGSVSAFATSPGSTSLDVLGWYDKNARSALQPVKSKHPNAWGFFDMHGNVREWCGDWYGAYPAGPETNPTGPATGDARCIRGGSIVQPDKYCRSACRGSAHPNADNFDLGFRFCIPGAP
;
A
#
# COMPACT_ATOMS: atom_id res chain seq x y z
N MET A 1 -43.61 37.84 14.11
CA MET A 1 -42.23 37.33 13.92
C MET A 1 -41.83 36.18 14.84
N ARG A 2 -42.38 36.03 16.06
CA ARG A 2 -42.07 34.88 16.94
C ARG A 2 -42.85 33.58 16.63
N THR A 3 -43.96 33.66 15.90
CA THR A 3 -44.80 32.50 15.55
C THR A 3 -44.35 31.74 14.30
N ILE A 4 -43.60 32.39 13.40
CA ILE A 4 -43.08 31.76 12.17
C ILE A 4 -41.83 30.91 12.48
N ALA A 5 -40.96 31.36 13.39
CA ALA A 5 -39.77 30.61 13.80
C ALA A 5 -40.08 29.31 14.58
N LEU A 6 -41.20 29.26 15.31
CA LEU A 6 -41.62 28.06 16.05
C LEU A 6 -42.17 26.98 15.10
N LEU A 7 -42.89 27.38 14.03
CA LEU A 7 -43.38 26.47 12.99
C LEU A 7 -42.23 25.91 12.14
N SER A 8 -41.17 26.69 11.89
CA SER A 8 -39.96 26.19 11.23
C SER A 8 -39.21 25.16 12.07
N LEU A 9 -39.10 25.38 13.39
CA LEU A 9 -38.45 24.42 14.30
C LEU A 9 -39.24 23.11 14.45
N ILE A 10 -40.57 23.16 14.43
CA ILE A 10 -41.43 21.97 14.53
C ILE A 10 -41.43 21.15 13.22
N LEU A 11 -41.34 21.80 12.06
CA LEU A 11 -41.17 21.12 10.76
C LEU A 11 -39.79 20.48 10.59
N LEU A 12 -38.73 21.11 11.11
CA LEU A 12 -37.38 20.51 11.15
C LEU A 12 -37.27 19.34 12.15
N ALA A 13 -37.98 19.39 13.28
CA ALA A 13 -38.04 18.28 14.23
C ALA A 13 -38.85 17.07 13.71
N ALA A 14 -39.95 17.31 12.99
CA ALA A 14 -40.76 16.24 12.40
C ALA A 14 -40.10 15.56 11.18
N ALA A 15 -39.22 16.26 10.45
CA ALA A 15 -38.42 15.69 9.37
C ALA A 15 -37.24 14.84 9.90
N ALA A 16 -36.64 15.26 11.02
CA ALA A 16 -35.57 14.52 11.69
C ALA A 16 -36.03 13.17 12.27
N GLU A 17 -37.31 13.03 12.68
CA GLU A 17 -37.88 11.76 13.15
C GLU A 17 -38.22 10.77 12.02
N ARG A 18 -38.19 11.18 10.74
CA ARG A 18 -38.51 10.32 9.57
C ARG A 18 -37.32 10.03 8.65
N GLY A 19 -36.13 10.50 8.99
CA GLY A 19 -34.93 10.31 8.18
C GLY A 19 -34.96 11.07 6.85
N ASP A 20 -35.83 12.06 6.64
CA ASP A 20 -35.88 12.84 5.39
C ASP A 20 -35.08 14.13 5.56
N THR A 21 -33.75 14.01 5.62
CA THR A 21 -32.85 15.15 5.87
C THR A 21 -32.22 15.62 4.56
N PRO A 22 -32.34 16.91 4.20
CA PRO A 22 -31.67 17.46 3.03
C PRO A 22 -30.15 17.29 3.12
N LEU A 23 -29.51 16.92 2.00
CA LEU A 23 -28.04 16.86 1.89
C LEU A 23 -27.53 18.05 1.09
N SER A 24 -26.65 18.85 1.69
CA SER A 24 -25.89 19.88 1.01
C SER A 24 -24.47 19.41 0.68
N VAL A 25 -24.14 19.39 -0.61
CA VAL A 25 -22.78 19.16 -1.09
C VAL A 25 -22.08 20.51 -1.17
N VAL A 26 -20.96 20.66 -0.45
CA VAL A 26 -20.26 21.93 -0.29
C VAL A 26 -18.82 21.78 -0.76
N ASP A 27 -18.33 22.75 -1.51
CA ASP A 27 -16.90 22.85 -1.80
C ASP A 27 -16.18 23.23 -0.51
N ARG A 28 -15.39 22.30 0.04
CA ARG A 28 -14.69 22.51 1.31
C ARG A 28 -13.64 23.63 1.27
N ARG A 29 -13.14 24.00 0.08
CA ARG A 29 -12.15 25.08 -0.08
C ARG A 29 -12.81 26.45 -0.07
N THR A 30 -13.96 26.57 -0.73
CA THR A 30 -14.67 27.86 -0.88
C THR A 30 -15.86 28.01 0.06
N GLN A 31 -16.23 26.95 0.79
CA GLN A 31 -17.44 26.83 1.61
C GLN A 31 -18.73 27.13 0.83
N THR A 32 -18.70 27.00 -0.49
CA THR A 32 -19.84 27.28 -1.37
C THR A 32 -20.70 26.04 -1.53
N GLU A 33 -22.01 26.16 -1.32
CA GLU A 33 -22.97 25.09 -1.61
C GLU A 33 -23.05 24.85 -3.12
N LEU A 34 -22.73 23.63 -3.53
CA LEU A 34 -22.60 23.22 -4.91
C LEU A 34 -23.90 22.62 -5.46
N VAL A 35 -24.51 21.74 -4.66
CA VAL A 35 -25.77 21.05 -4.95
C VAL A 35 -26.46 20.78 -3.62
N ARG A 36 -27.78 20.92 -3.60
CA ARG A 36 -28.64 20.57 -2.47
C ARG A 36 -29.66 19.53 -2.91
N PHE A 37 -29.65 18.38 -2.24
CA PHE A 37 -30.69 17.37 -2.34
C PHE A 37 -31.76 17.66 -1.30
N THR A 38 -33.02 17.73 -1.73
CA THR A 38 -34.15 18.14 -0.89
C THR A 38 -34.80 16.97 -0.16
N SER A 39 -34.68 15.76 -0.71
CA SER A 39 -35.27 14.54 -0.17
C SER A 39 -34.37 13.34 -0.43
N SER A 40 -34.38 12.36 0.48
CA SER A 40 -33.62 11.12 0.32
C SER A 40 -34.46 9.94 0.79
N HIS A 41 -34.75 9.01 -0.11
CA HIS A 41 -35.63 7.87 0.16
C HIS A 41 -34.96 6.56 -0.24
N ALA A 42 -35.17 5.52 0.55
CA ALA A 42 -34.64 4.19 0.26
C ALA A 42 -35.72 3.11 0.35
N LEU A 43 -35.70 2.16 -0.58
CA LEU A 43 -36.51 0.95 -0.55
C LEU A 43 -35.58 -0.24 -0.27
N LEU A 44 -35.78 -0.92 0.86
CA LEU A 44 -35.01 -2.10 1.25
C LEU A 44 -35.83 -3.36 1.05
N ILE A 45 -35.44 -4.21 0.12
CA ILE A 45 -36.15 -5.44 -0.20
C ILE A 45 -35.30 -6.61 0.28
N GLY A 46 -35.82 -7.40 1.21
CA GLY A 46 -35.17 -8.62 1.69
C GLY A 46 -36.06 -9.83 1.47
N VAL A 47 -35.56 -10.85 0.77
CA VAL A 47 -36.26 -12.12 0.58
C VAL A 47 -35.46 -13.23 1.24
N SER A 48 -35.98 -13.74 2.35
CA SER A 48 -35.35 -14.75 3.21
C SER A 48 -36.10 -16.08 3.15
N ARG A 49 -37.43 -16.04 3.27
CA ARG A 49 -38.27 -17.23 3.51
C ARG A 49 -38.88 -17.79 2.23
N TYR A 50 -38.04 -18.09 1.25
CA TYR A 50 -38.48 -18.67 -0.01
C TYR A 50 -39.35 -19.91 0.19
N GLN A 51 -40.49 -19.95 -0.51
CA GLN A 51 -41.45 -21.06 -0.41
C GLN A 51 -40.95 -22.32 -1.11
N ARG A 52 -40.16 -22.14 -2.17
CA ARG A 52 -39.72 -23.21 -3.09
C ARG A 52 -38.22 -23.24 -3.34
N LEU A 53 -37.50 -22.17 -3.01
CA LEU A 53 -36.04 -22.07 -3.10
C LEU A 53 -35.40 -22.24 -1.72
N THR A 54 -34.07 -22.38 -1.69
CA THR A 54 -33.32 -22.45 -0.43
C THR A 54 -33.49 -21.15 0.37
N PRO A 55 -33.93 -21.18 1.64
CA PRO A 55 -34.06 -19.98 2.47
C PRO A 55 -32.71 -19.28 2.71
N LEU A 56 -32.75 -17.96 2.87
CA LEU A 56 -31.59 -17.11 3.15
C LEU A 56 -31.78 -16.37 4.49
N PRO A 57 -31.56 -17.02 5.64
CA PRO A 57 -31.80 -16.41 6.95
C PRO A 57 -30.92 -15.19 7.23
N GLY A 58 -29.73 -15.10 6.62
CA GLY A 58 -28.82 -13.95 6.75
C GLY A 58 -29.45 -12.64 6.27
N VAL A 59 -30.39 -12.69 5.33
CA VAL A 59 -31.13 -11.52 4.83
C VAL A 59 -31.91 -10.81 5.96
N LEU A 60 -32.37 -11.53 6.98
CA LEU A 60 -33.05 -10.93 8.13
C LEU A 60 -32.09 -10.14 9.04
N GLU A 61 -30.78 -10.39 8.95
CA GLU A 61 -29.73 -9.58 9.56
C GLU A 61 -29.27 -8.43 8.64
N ASP A 62 -29.30 -8.65 7.33
CA ASP A 62 -28.87 -7.67 6.32
C ASP A 62 -29.75 -6.41 6.35
N ILE A 63 -31.08 -6.57 6.33
CA ILE A 63 -32.01 -5.46 6.17
C ILE A 63 -31.95 -4.45 7.34
N PRO A 64 -31.93 -4.87 8.63
CA PRO A 64 -31.78 -3.93 9.74
C PRO A 64 -30.47 -3.14 9.69
N ALA A 65 -29.35 -3.77 9.31
CA ALA A 65 -28.04 -3.12 9.27
C ALA A 65 -27.96 -2.07 8.15
N VAL A 66 -28.46 -2.40 6.97
CA VAL A 66 -28.51 -1.45 5.85
C VAL A 66 -29.50 -0.32 6.12
N ASN A 67 -30.64 -0.61 6.77
CA ASN A 67 -31.60 0.40 7.21
C ASN A 67 -30.96 1.44 8.13
N GLN A 68 -30.21 0.98 9.13
CA GLN A 68 -29.52 1.88 10.05
C GLN A 68 -28.49 2.75 9.33
N ALA A 69 -27.67 2.16 8.45
CA ALA A 69 -26.65 2.90 7.70
C ALA A 69 -27.26 3.98 6.80
N LEU A 70 -28.34 3.66 6.09
CA LEU A 70 -29.03 4.62 5.21
C LEU A 70 -29.79 5.69 6.01
N SER A 71 -30.42 5.32 7.12
CA SER A 71 -31.06 6.28 8.02
C SER A 71 -30.06 7.27 8.61
N ALA A 72 -28.85 6.82 8.96
CA ALA A 72 -27.75 7.68 9.41
C ALA A 72 -27.26 8.65 8.31
N GLN A 73 -27.44 8.28 7.04
CA GLN A 73 -27.18 9.11 5.86
C GLN A 73 -28.35 10.05 5.50
N GLY A 74 -29.36 10.12 6.37
CA GLY A 74 -30.54 10.96 6.20
C GLY A 74 -31.48 10.46 5.10
N PHE A 75 -31.60 9.14 4.94
CA PHE A 75 -32.64 8.53 4.10
C PHE A 75 -33.86 8.10 4.92
N ALA A 76 -35.06 8.37 4.39
CA ALA A 76 -36.29 7.76 4.85
C ALA A 76 -36.44 6.37 4.21
N VAL A 77 -36.41 5.33 5.04
CA VAL A 77 -36.27 3.94 4.56
C VAL A 77 -37.58 3.16 4.67
N GLU A 78 -37.97 2.49 3.58
CA GLU A 78 -39.14 1.63 3.47
C GLU A 78 -38.69 0.15 3.32
N PRO A 79 -38.74 -0.68 4.38
CA PRO A 79 -38.40 -2.09 4.28
C PRO A 79 -39.58 -2.94 3.77
N VAL A 80 -39.28 -3.90 2.90
CA VAL A 80 -40.22 -4.88 2.33
C VAL A 80 -39.59 -6.27 2.48
N ILE A 81 -40.14 -7.10 3.36
CA ILE A 81 -39.61 -8.42 3.68
C ILE A 81 -40.49 -9.51 3.09
N ASP A 82 -39.85 -10.51 2.48
CA ASP A 82 -40.47 -11.69 1.86
C ASP A 82 -41.65 -11.35 0.92
N PRO A 83 -41.54 -10.36 0.00
CA PRO A 83 -42.61 -10.04 -0.92
C PRO A 83 -42.87 -11.18 -1.92
N THR A 84 -44.13 -11.38 -2.28
CA THR A 84 -44.50 -12.07 -3.52
C THR A 84 -44.09 -11.23 -4.75
N ALA A 85 -43.97 -11.83 -5.92
CA ALA A 85 -43.60 -11.10 -7.15
C ALA A 85 -44.49 -9.87 -7.40
N ASP A 86 -45.78 -10.06 -7.16
CA ASP A 86 -46.83 -9.05 -7.20
C ASP A 86 -46.61 -7.90 -6.21
N GLN A 87 -46.20 -8.23 -4.98
CA GLN A 87 -45.88 -7.24 -3.94
C GLN A 87 -44.56 -6.53 -4.25
N LEU A 88 -43.57 -7.23 -4.78
CA LEU A 88 -42.26 -6.72 -5.17
C LEU A 88 -42.41 -5.66 -6.27
N ASP A 89 -43.12 -5.99 -7.36
CA ASP A 89 -43.36 -5.06 -8.46
C ASP A 89 -44.19 -3.85 -8.00
N ARG A 90 -45.23 -4.05 -7.17
CA ARG A 90 -46.01 -2.95 -6.59
C ARG A 90 -45.17 -2.04 -5.69
N ALA A 91 -44.30 -2.60 -4.85
CA ALA A 91 -43.45 -1.83 -3.96
C ALA A 91 -42.51 -0.91 -4.75
N ILE A 92 -41.84 -1.44 -5.77
CA ILE A 92 -40.93 -0.67 -6.64
C ILE A 92 -41.69 0.39 -7.44
N LYS A 93 -42.83 0.03 -8.06
CA LYS A 93 -43.68 0.98 -8.78
C LYS A 93 -44.15 2.12 -7.88
N SER A 94 -44.63 1.80 -6.68
CA SER A 94 -45.12 2.80 -5.73
C SER A 94 -43.99 3.70 -5.23
N PHE A 95 -42.83 3.13 -4.93
CA PHE A 95 -41.66 3.87 -4.45
C PHE A 95 -41.15 4.86 -5.50
N ILE A 96 -40.90 4.40 -6.73
CA ILE A 96 -40.46 5.26 -7.83
C ILE A 96 -41.56 6.28 -8.21
N GLY A 97 -42.84 5.89 -8.18
CA GLY A 97 -43.94 6.80 -8.48
C GLY A 97 -44.12 7.91 -7.45
N ARG A 98 -43.93 7.62 -6.16
CA ARG A 98 -44.04 8.60 -5.06
C ARG A 98 -42.83 9.52 -5.00
N TRP A 99 -41.63 8.97 -5.04
CA TRP A 99 -40.40 9.71 -4.73
C TRP A 99 -39.58 10.07 -5.97
N GLY A 100 -39.82 9.41 -7.10
CA GLY A 100 -39.08 9.64 -8.35
C GLY A 100 -39.46 10.91 -9.10
N LEU A 101 -40.47 11.68 -8.67
CA LEU A 101 -40.87 12.92 -9.34
C LEU A 101 -40.06 14.14 -8.89
N ASP A 102 -39.38 14.09 -7.74
CA ASP A 102 -38.53 15.17 -7.23
C ASP A 102 -37.15 15.13 -7.91
N PRO A 103 -36.80 16.09 -8.79
CA PRO A 103 -35.50 16.11 -9.45
C PRO A 103 -34.32 16.34 -8.50
N LEU A 104 -34.55 16.87 -7.30
CA LEU A 104 -33.53 17.04 -6.26
C LEU A 104 -33.57 15.90 -5.22
N GLY A 105 -34.35 14.86 -5.47
CA GLY A 105 -34.41 13.65 -4.64
C GLY A 105 -33.28 12.67 -4.95
N ARG A 106 -32.79 11.99 -3.90
CA ARG A 106 -31.89 10.83 -3.99
C ARG A 106 -32.67 9.56 -3.67
N LEU A 107 -32.63 8.58 -4.57
CA LEU A 107 -33.29 7.29 -4.36
C LEU A 107 -32.28 6.15 -4.25
N VAL A 108 -32.50 5.27 -3.28
CA VAL A 108 -31.76 4.00 -3.15
C VAL A 108 -32.75 2.84 -3.20
N ILE A 109 -32.50 1.84 -4.03
CA ILE A 109 -33.21 0.56 -4.01
C ILE A 109 -32.15 -0.50 -3.71
N TYR A 110 -32.29 -1.18 -2.58
CA TYR A 110 -31.37 -2.23 -2.16
C TYR A 110 -32.14 -3.54 -2.08
N PHE A 111 -31.64 -4.57 -2.74
CA PHE A 111 -32.24 -5.91 -2.79
C PHE A 111 -31.27 -6.94 -2.21
N ALA A 112 -31.73 -7.75 -1.26
CA ALA A 112 -31.00 -8.91 -0.74
C ALA A 112 -31.85 -10.17 -0.90
N GLY A 113 -31.31 -11.18 -1.59
CA GLY A 113 -32.02 -12.41 -1.90
C GLY A 113 -31.38 -13.19 -3.05
N HIS A 114 -32.07 -14.23 -3.51
CA HIS A 114 -31.66 -14.99 -4.69
C HIS A 114 -31.81 -14.22 -6.00
N GLY A 115 -30.93 -14.58 -6.92
CA GLY A 115 -30.94 -14.13 -8.29
C GLY A 115 -30.46 -15.22 -9.26
N THR A 116 -31.00 -15.26 -10.48
CA THR A 116 -30.52 -16.12 -11.58
C THR A 116 -30.66 -15.58 -13.01
N VAL A 117 -29.68 -15.85 -13.87
CA VAL A 117 -29.71 -15.41 -15.28
C VAL A 117 -30.46 -16.42 -16.14
N VAL A 118 -31.46 -15.97 -16.89
CA VAL A 118 -32.17 -16.75 -17.91
C VAL A 118 -32.09 -16.01 -19.24
N ASP A 119 -31.60 -16.67 -20.29
CA ASP A 119 -31.44 -16.11 -21.65
C ASP A 119 -30.81 -14.70 -21.65
N ASP A 120 -29.67 -14.59 -20.97
CA ASP A 120 -28.90 -13.34 -20.77
C ASP A 120 -29.63 -12.22 -20.01
N THR A 121 -30.84 -12.47 -19.50
CA THR A 121 -31.62 -11.51 -18.71
C THR A 121 -31.50 -11.81 -17.23
N GLY A 122 -31.29 -10.77 -16.43
CA GLY A 122 -31.22 -10.91 -14.98
C GLY A 122 -32.58 -10.78 -14.31
N TYR A 123 -32.91 -11.71 -13.40
CA TYR A 123 -34.17 -11.81 -12.64
C TYR A 123 -34.01 -11.86 -11.10
N LEU A 124 -34.44 -10.82 -10.39
CA LEU A 124 -34.54 -10.86 -8.92
C LEU A 124 -35.70 -11.75 -8.49
N LEU A 125 -35.46 -12.69 -7.56
CA LEU A 125 -36.44 -13.73 -7.20
C LEU A 125 -37.23 -13.34 -5.95
N ALA A 126 -38.56 -13.40 -6.06
CA ALA A 126 -39.51 -13.16 -4.99
C ALA A 126 -39.75 -14.42 -4.14
N VAL A 127 -40.47 -14.28 -3.04
CA VAL A 127 -40.67 -15.39 -2.08
C VAL A 127 -41.41 -16.59 -2.69
N ASP A 128 -42.25 -16.34 -3.70
CA ASP A 128 -43.13 -17.30 -4.38
C ASP A 128 -42.62 -17.74 -5.77
N THR A 129 -41.38 -17.39 -6.13
CA THR A 129 -40.75 -17.84 -7.37
C THR A 129 -40.52 -19.36 -7.36
N PRO A 130 -40.87 -20.09 -8.43
CA PRO A 130 -40.52 -21.50 -8.60
C PRO A 130 -39.00 -21.74 -8.63
N ASP A 131 -38.57 -22.94 -8.23
CA ASP A 131 -37.16 -23.37 -8.30
C ASP A 131 -36.73 -23.79 -9.72
N ASP A 132 -37.65 -24.38 -10.50
CA ASP A 132 -37.36 -24.76 -11.89
C ASP A 132 -37.55 -23.56 -12.84
N GLN A 133 -36.46 -23.12 -13.46
CA GLN A 133 -36.46 -22.04 -14.47
C GLN A 133 -37.28 -22.37 -15.72
N ARG A 134 -37.63 -23.65 -15.95
CA ARG A 134 -38.49 -24.09 -17.06
C ARG A 134 -39.98 -24.03 -16.72
N ASP A 135 -40.33 -23.75 -15.46
CA ASP A 135 -41.72 -23.55 -15.06
C ASP A 135 -42.28 -22.31 -15.79
N PRO A 136 -43.44 -22.40 -16.48
CA PRO A 136 -44.09 -21.25 -17.12
C PRO A 136 -44.36 -20.08 -16.15
N GLU A 137 -44.49 -20.36 -14.85
CA GLU A 137 -44.69 -19.35 -13.80
C GLU A 137 -43.37 -18.71 -13.31
N PHE A 138 -42.20 -19.17 -13.77
CA PHE A 138 -40.90 -18.64 -13.33
C PHE A 138 -40.71 -17.17 -13.67
N ILE A 139 -40.90 -16.80 -14.94
CA ILE A 139 -40.76 -15.42 -15.41
C ILE A 139 -41.84 -14.50 -14.81
N PRO A 140 -43.14 -14.87 -14.82
CA PRO A 140 -44.19 -14.06 -14.17
C PRO A 140 -44.00 -13.84 -12.67
N ARG A 141 -43.29 -14.74 -11.98
CA ARG A 141 -43.02 -14.65 -10.54
C ARG A 141 -41.60 -14.18 -10.20
N SER A 142 -40.92 -13.56 -11.14
CA SER A 142 -39.62 -12.93 -10.92
C SER A 142 -39.61 -11.52 -11.50
N LEU A 143 -38.64 -10.71 -11.10
CA LEU A 143 -38.52 -9.33 -11.57
C LEU A 143 -37.29 -9.18 -12.47
N ALA A 144 -37.51 -8.88 -13.75
CA ALA A 144 -36.41 -8.60 -14.66
C ALA A 144 -35.70 -7.28 -14.28
N ILE A 145 -34.37 -7.28 -14.29
CA ILE A 145 -33.55 -6.09 -14.03
C ILE A 145 -33.80 -4.98 -15.07
N GLU A 146 -34.18 -5.39 -16.28
CA GLU A 146 -34.54 -4.49 -17.38
C GLU A 146 -35.85 -3.73 -17.10
N ASP A 147 -36.79 -4.34 -16.38
CA ASP A 147 -38.00 -3.64 -15.93
C ASP A 147 -37.65 -2.62 -14.85
N LEU A 148 -36.74 -2.95 -13.94
CA LEU A 148 -36.24 -2.02 -12.93
C LEU A 148 -35.49 -0.85 -13.58
N ARG A 149 -34.65 -1.11 -14.60
CA ARG A 149 -34.01 -0.07 -15.42
C ARG A 149 -35.02 0.82 -16.10
N THR A 150 -36.03 0.23 -16.74
CA THR A 150 -37.07 0.98 -17.45
C THR A 150 -37.83 1.90 -16.48
N ARG A 151 -38.17 1.41 -15.29
CA ARG A 151 -38.83 2.21 -14.25
C ARG A 151 -37.92 3.31 -13.70
N ALA A 152 -36.65 3.00 -13.43
CA ALA A 152 -35.69 3.98 -12.95
C ALA A 152 -35.50 5.12 -13.97
N ASN A 153 -35.46 4.80 -15.26
CA ASN A 153 -35.37 5.81 -16.34
C ASN A 153 -36.62 6.70 -16.47
N GLN A 154 -37.78 6.25 -15.99
CA GLN A 154 -39.01 7.05 -15.97
C GLN A 154 -39.05 8.07 -14.83
N ALA A 155 -38.18 7.92 -13.81
CA ALA A 155 -38.08 8.86 -12.73
C ALA A 155 -37.44 10.18 -13.18
N ARG A 156 -37.91 11.30 -12.62
CA ARG A 156 -37.27 12.63 -12.73
C ARG A 156 -36.17 12.86 -11.70
N ALA A 157 -36.13 12.07 -10.63
CA ALA A 157 -35.06 12.11 -9.64
C ALA A 157 -33.71 12.01 -10.32
N ARG A 158 -32.79 12.91 -9.98
CA ARG A 158 -31.48 12.94 -10.64
C ARG A 158 -30.67 11.71 -10.28
N HIS A 159 -30.65 11.30 -9.02
CA HIS A 159 -29.78 10.23 -8.55
C HIS A 159 -30.58 9.03 -8.09
N ILE A 160 -30.36 7.88 -8.73
CA ILE A 160 -30.93 6.59 -8.31
C ILE A 160 -29.82 5.57 -8.24
N LEU A 161 -29.63 4.97 -7.06
CA LEU A 161 -28.79 3.79 -6.84
C LEU A 161 -29.67 2.55 -6.73
N VAL A 162 -29.31 1.50 -7.46
CA VAL A 162 -29.84 0.16 -7.35
C VAL A 162 -28.68 -0.77 -6.96
N ALA A 163 -28.72 -1.32 -5.75
CA ALA A 163 -27.70 -2.25 -5.24
C ALA A 163 -28.33 -3.62 -4.99
N CYS A 164 -27.83 -4.64 -5.69
CA CYS A 164 -28.36 -6.00 -5.59
C CYS A 164 -27.33 -6.93 -4.91
N ASP A 165 -27.60 -7.28 -3.66
CA ASP A 165 -26.89 -8.33 -2.91
C ASP A 165 -27.46 -9.72 -3.28
N ALA A 166 -27.23 -10.10 -4.54
CA ALA A 166 -27.73 -11.33 -5.16
C ALA A 166 -26.77 -11.81 -6.26
N CYS A 167 -26.86 -13.09 -6.63
CA CYS A 167 -26.07 -13.71 -7.70
C CYS A 167 -26.46 -13.12 -9.08
N PHE A 168 -25.75 -12.13 -9.65
CA PHE A 168 -26.12 -11.60 -10.98
C PHE A 168 -25.13 -10.85 -11.88
N SER A 169 -25.06 -11.29 -13.14
CA SER A 169 -24.71 -10.45 -14.30
C SER A 169 -25.49 -10.88 -15.55
N GLY A 170 -26.53 -10.13 -15.89
CA GLY A 170 -27.25 -10.20 -17.18
C GLY A 170 -26.73 -9.18 -18.20
N SER A 171 -27.48 -8.98 -19.28
CA SER A 171 -27.19 -8.10 -20.44
C SER A 171 -26.89 -6.64 -20.09
N LEU A 172 -27.38 -6.17 -18.93
CA LEU A 172 -27.15 -4.82 -18.43
C LEU A 172 -25.64 -4.46 -18.36
N PHE A 173 -24.76 -5.38 -17.98
CA PHE A 173 -23.35 -5.10 -17.64
C PHE A 173 -22.33 -5.34 -18.77
N ARG A 174 -22.77 -5.47 -20.03
CA ARG A 174 -21.92 -5.83 -21.18
C ARG A 174 -20.95 -4.73 -21.67
N ASN A 175 -21.11 -3.48 -21.25
CA ASN A 175 -20.23 -2.36 -21.61
C ASN A 175 -19.71 -1.65 -20.36
N ARG A 176 -18.43 -1.29 -20.38
CA ARG A 176 -17.70 -0.66 -19.26
C ARG A 176 -17.70 0.86 -19.45
N GLU A 177 -18.37 1.59 -18.57
CA GLU A 177 -18.35 3.06 -18.54
C GLU A 177 -17.54 3.57 -17.35
N THR A 178 -16.81 4.67 -17.59
CA THR A 178 -15.87 5.27 -16.64
C THR A 178 -16.61 6.31 -15.77
N PRO A 179 -16.42 6.30 -14.44
CA PRO A 179 -17.06 7.28 -13.56
C PRO A 179 -16.53 8.70 -13.77
N PRO A 180 -17.33 9.73 -13.45
CA PRO A 180 -16.90 11.12 -13.47
C PRO A 180 -15.77 11.39 -12.46
N ALA A 181 -14.86 12.30 -12.81
CA ALA A 181 -13.59 12.50 -12.10
C ALA A 181 -13.65 13.42 -10.87
N ASN A 182 -14.82 13.96 -10.50
CA ASN A 182 -14.98 14.80 -9.31
C ASN A 182 -16.45 14.94 -8.82
N VAL A 183 -16.62 15.08 -7.50
CA VAL A 183 -17.93 15.27 -6.82
C VAL A 183 -18.72 16.46 -7.37
N LEU A 184 -18.01 17.51 -7.80
CA LEU A 184 -18.56 18.75 -8.37
C LEU A 184 -19.34 18.55 -9.68
N ALA A 185 -18.82 17.76 -10.61
CA ALA A 185 -19.53 17.44 -11.86
C ALA A 185 -20.54 16.30 -11.62
N ALA A 186 -20.15 15.31 -10.83
CA ALA A 186 -20.97 14.15 -10.50
C ALA A 186 -22.29 14.51 -9.83
N SER A 187 -22.29 15.48 -8.91
CA SER A 187 -23.48 15.89 -8.15
C SER A 187 -24.53 16.68 -8.95
N ARG A 188 -24.14 17.23 -10.10
CA ARG A 188 -25.00 18.11 -10.92
C ARG A 188 -25.78 17.36 -11.97
N GLU A 189 -25.24 16.23 -12.42
CA GLU A 189 -25.75 15.45 -13.55
C GLU A 189 -26.59 14.26 -13.08
N GLY A 190 -27.56 13.84 -13.89
CA GLY A 190 -28.43 12.71 -13.54
C GLY A 190 -27.75 11.36 -13.77
N VAL A 191 -28.01 10.40 -12.88
CA VAL A 191 -27.48 9.03 -12.97
C VAL A 191 -28.49 7.97 -12.52
N ARG A 192 -28.46 6.82 -13.20
CA ARG A 192 -28.99 5.54 -12.71
C ARG A 192 -27.82 4.58 -12.53
N LEU A 193 -27.50 4.31 -11.27
CA LEU A 193 -26.35 3.51 -10.89
C LEU A 193 -26.82 2.12 -10.48
N PHE A 194 -26.36 1.08 -11.18
CA PHE A 194 -26.67 -0.32 -10.86
C PHE A 194 -25.42 -1.02 -10.36
N MET A 195 -25.52 -1.78 -9.27
CA MET A 195 -24.45 -2.57 -8.68
C MET A 195 -24.93 -3.98 -8.33
N THR A 196 -24.07 -4.99 -8.48
CA THR A 196 -24.36 -6.37 -8.06
C THR A 196 -23.22 -6.98 -7.25
N ALA A 197 -23.55 -7.91 -6.35
CA ALA A 197 -22.60 -8.57 -5.47
C ALA A 197 -21.75 -9.65 -6.15
N GLY A 198 -22.13 -10.16 -7.31
CA GLY A 198 -21.37 -11.18 -8.03
C GLY A 198 -21.85 -11.32 -9.47
N SER A 199 -21.08 -11.96 -10.33
CA SER A 199 -21.48 -12.22 -11.71
C SER A 199 -22.47 -13.38 -11.83
N GLY A 200 -23.12 -13.54 -12.98
CA GLY A 200 -24.29 -14.40 -13.18
C GLY A 200 -24.05 -15.90 -13.07
N LYS A 201 -22.81 -16.33 -12.80
CA LYS A 201 -22.43 -17.73 -12.56
C LYS A 201 -21.79 -17.94 -11.19
N GLU A 202 -21.69 -16.89 -10.37
CA GLU A 202 -21.05 -16.92 -9.06
C GLU A 202 -22.14 -16.93 -7.98
N THR A 203 -21.91 -17.73 -6.93
CA THR A 203 -22.81 -17.83 -5.79
C THR A 203 -22.44 -16.79 -4.75
N VAL A 204 -23.44 -16.03 -4.27
CA VAL A 204 -23.30 -15.10 -3.15
C VAL A 204 -23.65 -15.83 -1.85
N PRO A 205 -22.79 -15.82 -0.82
CA PRO A 205 -23.06 -16.49 0.44
C PRO A 205 -24.19 -15.80 1.23
N ASP A 206 -25.00 -16.59 1.96
CA ASP A 206 -26.10 -16.11 2.82
C ASP A 206 -25.64 -15.07 3.86
N ARG A 207 -24.41 -15.21 4.38
CA ARG A 207 -23.73 -14.14 5.12
C ARG A 207 -22.93 -13.29 4.16
N SER A 208 -23.58 -12.29 3.57
CA SER A 208 -22.99 -11.49 2.52
C SER A 208 -21.91 -10.51 3.01
N VAL A 209 -20.72 -10.63 2.44
CA VAL A 209 -19.65 -9.63 2.61
C VAL A 209 -19.99 -8.34 1.88
N PHE A 210 -20.82 -8.40 0.83
CA PHE A 210 -21.29 -7.22 0.12
C PHE A 210 -22.11 -6.32 1.04
N ARG A 211 -23.04 -6.88 1.83
CA ARG A 211 -23.74 -6.16 2.93
C ARG A 211 -22.77 -5.52 3.92
N LEU A 212 -21.80 -6.28 4.44
CA LEU A 212 -20.85 -5.75 5.43
C LEU A 212 -20.05 -4.58 4.88
N ALA A 213 -19.55 -4.70 3.66
CA ALA A 213 -18.80 -3.65 3.00
C ALA A 213 -19.68 -2.44 2.64
N PHE A 214 -20.96 -2.64 2.30
CA PHE A 214 -21.91 -1.56 2.02
C PHE A 214 -22.20 -0.72 3.26
N VAL A 215 -22.47 -1.39 4.39
CA VAL A 215 -22.69 -0.73 5.68
C VAL A 215 -21.43 0.01 6.14
N GLU A 216 -20.26 -0.63 6.04
CA GLU A 216 -18.98 -0.03 6.41
C GLU A 216 -18.65 1.21 5.58
N ALA A 217 -18.91 1.17 4.27
CA ALA A 217 -18.70 2.29 3.36
C ALA A 217 -19.56 3.51 3.71
N LEU A 218 -20.79 3.30 4.17
CA LEU A 218 -21.71 4.38 4.55
C LEU A 218 -21.55 4.85 6.00
N SER A 219 -20.87 4.07 6.83
CA SER A 219 -20.76 4.33 8.28
C SER A 219 -19.36 4.75 8.71
N SER A 220 -18.40 4.79 7.78
CA SER A 220 -16.99 5.10 8.07
C SER A 220 -16.33 5.86 6.89
N PRO A 221 -15.20 6.55 7.13
CA PRO A 221 -14.44 7.20 6.06
C PRO A 221 -13.67 6.20 5.16
N ALA A 222 -13.85 4.88 5.32
CA ALA A 222 -13.06 3.88 4.62
C ALA A 222 -13.28 3.83 3.10
N ALA A 223 -14.44 4.33 2.64
CA ALA A 223 -14.81 4.39 1.23
C ALA A 223 -14.62 5.78 0.58
N ASP A 224 -14.22 6.80 1.34
CA ASP A 224 -13.89 8.14 0.84
C ASP A 224 -12.41 8.15 0.39
N ALA A 225 -12.18 7.91 -0.90
CA ALA A 225 -10.85 7.65 -1.43
C ALA A 225 -10.05 8.95 -1.63
N ASP A 226 -10.72 10.04 -2.02
CA ASP A 226 -10.10 11.34 -2.26
C ASP A 226 -10.13 12.28 -1.03
N ARG A 227 -10.75 11.84 0.08
CA ARG A 227 -10.87 12.53 1.37
C ARG A 227 -11.58 13.87 1.27
N ASP A 228 -12.45 14.01 0.28
CA ASP A 228 -13.25 15.21 0.13
C ASP A 228 -14.48 15.23 1.07
N GLY A 229 -14.68 14.13 1.79
CA GLY A 229 -15.72 13.96 2.81
C GLY A 229 -17.09 13.63 2.27
N TYR A 230 -17.15 13.23 1.00
CA TYR A 230 -18.28 12.55 0.40
C TYR A 230 -17.83 11.14 -0.03
N VAL A 231 -18.80 10.24 -0.20
CA VAL A 231 -18.55 8.95 -0.85
C VAL A 231 -19.40 8.93 -2.11
N LEU A 232 -18.76 8.92 -3.26
CA LEU A 232 -19.43 8.75 -4.54
C LEU A 232 -19.86 7.30 -4.74
N GLY A 233 -20.88 7.09 -5.57
CA GLY A 233 -21.33 5.75 -5.96
C GLY A 233 -20.21 4.94 -6.63
N SER A 234 -19.34 5.58 -7.40
CA SER A 234 -18.13 4.95 -7.93
C SER A 234 -17.13 4.54 -6.85
N GLU A 235 -16.88 5.37 -5.84
CA GLU A 235 -16.00 5.06 -4.71
C GLU A 235 -16.58 3.95 -3.84
N LEU A 236 -17.89 4.01 -3.55
CA LEU A 236 -18.66 2.96 -2.89
C LEU A 236 -18.47 1.63 -3.62
N PHE A 237 -18.63 1.60 -4.95
CA PHE A 237 -18.43 0.38 -5.71
C PHE A 237 -16.99 -0.14 -5.66
N MET A 238 -15.98 0.74 -5.78
CA MET A 238 -14.57 0.33 -5.70
C MET A 238 -14.23 -0.26 -4.33
N TYR A 239 -14.77 0.34 -3.27
CA TYR A 239 -14.64 -0.17 -1.91
C TYR A 239 -15.28 -1.56 -1.75
N LEU A 240 -16.55 -1.69 -2.17
CA LEU A 240 -17.30 -2.95 -2.17
C LEU A 240 -16.55 -4.05 -2.93
N ARG A 241 -16.10 -3.73 -4.15
CA ARG A 241 -15.40 -4.67 -5.03
C ARG A 241 -14.14 -5.22 -4.38
N ARG A 242 -13.33 -4.37 -3.74
CA ARG A 242 -12.12 -4.81 -3.03
C ARG A 242 -12.48 -5.78 -1.89
N ARG A 243 -13.36 -5.35 -0.97
CA ARG A 243 -13.71 -6.13 0.23
C ARG A 243 -14.33 -7.49 -0.10
N VAL A 244 -15.17 -7.54 -1.12
CA VAL A 244 -15.83 -8.77 -1.57
C VAL A 244 -14.83 -9.73 -2.23
N ILE A 245 -13.93 -9.24 -3.08
CA ILE A 245 -12.88 -10.06 -3.70
C ILE A 245 -11.94 -10.62 -2.64
N ASP A 246 -11.44 -9.79 -1.72
CA ASP A 246 -10.53 -10.20 -0.66
C ASP A 246 -11.14 -11.33 0.21
N ALA A 247 -12.43 -11.20 0.54
CA ALA A 247 -13.11 -12.20 1.36
C ALA A 247 -13.47 -13.48 0.59
N ALA A 248 -13.74 -13.39 -0.71
CA ALA A 248 -13.93 -14.56 -1.57
C ALA A 248 -12.61 -15.33 -1.75
N GLU A 249 -11.49 -14.63 -1.96
CA GLU A 249 -10.15 -15.23 -2.05
C GLU A 249 -9.75 -15.94 -0.75
N ALA A 250 -10.03 -15.33 0.41
CA ALA A 250 -9.79 -15.95 1.71
C ALA A 250 -10.56 -17.28 1.91
N ARG A 251 -11.72 -17.44 1.24
CA ARG A 251 -12.53 -18.67 1.26
C ARG A 251 -12.23 -19.62 0.09
N ARG A 252 -11.31 -19.26 -0.81
CA ARG A 252 -11.04 -19.96 -2.08
C ARG A 252 -12.26 -20.05 -3.02
N GLU A 253 -13.11 -19.03 -2.98
CA GLU A 253 -14.30 -18.87 -3.81
C GLU A 253 -14.06 -17.78 -4.88
N ARG A 254 -15.01 -17.60 -5.80
CA ARG A 254 -15.00 -16.49 -6.77
C ARG A 254 -16.27 -15.68 -6.65
N GLN A 255 -16.11 -14.38 -6.45
CA GLN A 255 -17.19 -13.42 -6.42
C GLN A 255 -16.68 -12.11 -7.03
N THR A 256 -17.32 -11.67 -8.12
CA THR A 256 -16.90 -10.53 -8.92
C THR A 256 -18.01 -9.50 -8.99
N PRO A 257 -18.06 -8.52 -8.07
CA PRO A 257 -19.04 -7.45 -8.13
C PRO A 257 -19.00 -6.70 -9.46
N GLN A 258 -20.18 -6.29 -9.95
CA GLN A 258 -20.37 -5.56 -11.20
C GLN A 258 -21.05 -4.21 -10.93
N TRP A 259 -20.81 -3.22 -11.79
CA TRP A 259 -21.56 -1.97 -11.75
C TRP A 259 -21.73 -1.36 -13.13
N LYS A 260 -22.71 -0.47 -13.25
CA LYS A 260 -22.97 0.34 -14.43
C LYS A 260 -23.67 1.63 -14.07
N ALA A 261 -23.15 2.75 -14.55
CA ALA A 261 -23.83 4.04 -14.52
C ALA A 261 -24.54 4.26 -15.86
N LEU A 262 -25.75 4.83 -15.83
CA LEU A 262 -26.50 5.22 -17.01
C LEU A 262 -26.92 6.69 -16.87
N GLY A 263 -26.66 7.50 -17.89
CA GLY A 263 -27.20 8.86 -17.97
C GLY A 263 -28.71 8.88 -18.24
N LEU A 264 -29.35 10.03 -18.02
CA LEU A 264 -30.78 10.24 -18.31
C LEU A 264 -31.10 10.21 -19.82
N ALA A 265 -30.08 10.45 -20.66
CA ALA A 265 -30.12 10.37 -22.12
C ALA A 265 -28.79 9.81 -22.67
N SER A 266 -28.84 9.12 -23.81
CA SER A 266 -27.63 8.57 -24.46
C SER A 266 -26.73 9.70 -24.96
N GLY A 267 -25.54 9.86 -24.36
CA GLY A 267 -24.53 10.83 -24.78
C GLY A 267 -24.37 12.07 -23.89
N GLU A 268 -25.21 12.24 -22.87
CA GLU A 268 -25.05 13.29 -21.86
C GLU A 268 -24.05 12.89 -20.76
N PRO A 269 -23.43 13.84 -20.03
CA PRO A 269 -22.58 13.54 -18.89
C PRO A 269 -23.30 12.67 -17.86
N VAL A 270 -22.64 11.59 -17.42
CA VAL A 270 -23.18 10.70 -16.39
C VAL A 270 -22.76 11.24 -15.03
N GLY A 271 -23.73 11.55 -14.17
CA GLY A 271 -23.50 11.95 -12.78
C GLY A 271 -23.04 10.79 -11.90
N ASP A 272 -22.98 11.02 -10.59
CA ASP A 272 -22.74 9.95 -9.60
C ASP A 272 -23.62 10.15 -8.37
N VAL A 273 -23.93 9.06 -7.67
CA VAL A 273 -24.69 9.11 -6.41
C VAL A 273 -23.76 9.59 -5.30
N VAL A 274 -24.24 10.44 -4.39
CA VAL A 274 -23.40 11.08 -3.36
C VAL A 274 -23.93 10.75 -1.97
N PHE A 275 -23.04 10.27 -1.10
CA PHE A 275 -23.24 10.06 0.34
C PHE A 275 -22.31 10.98 1.13
N ALA A 276 -22.66 11.31 2.37
CA ALA A 276 -21.80 12.14 3.21
C ALA A 276 -20.94 11.25 4.12
N VAL A 277 -19.66 11.61 4.31
CA VAL A 277 -18.84 10.94 5.32
C VAL A 277 -19.29 11.39 6.71
N PRO A 278 -19.67 10.47 7.62
CA PRO A 278 -20.16 10.85 8.94
C PRO A 278 -19.07 11.57 9.76
N ALA A 279 -19.46 12.63 10.46
CA ALA A 279 -18.55 13.47 11.27
C ALA A 279 -17.96 12.73 12.50
N SER A 280 -18.48 11.56 12.86
CA SER A 280 -17.95 10.64 13.88
C SER A 280 -18.36 9.21 13.53
N ALA A 281 -17.45 8.23 13.75
CA ALA A 281 -17.77 6.81 13.61
C ALA A 281 -18.95 6.42 14.52
N LEU A 282 -19.97 5.77 13.96
CA LEU A 282 -21.07 5.22 14.75
C LEU A 282 -20.55 4.07 15.64
N PRO A 283 -21.06 3.93 16.88
CA PRO A 283 -20.70 2.80 17.72
C PRO A 283 -21.11 1.47 17.06
N PRO A 284 -20.32 0.40 17.22
CA PRO A 284 -20.69 -0.92 16.72
C PRO A 284 -22.01 -1.39 17.36
N LEU A 285 -22.86 -2.01 16.54
CA LEU A 285 -24.16 -2.53 16.95
C LEU A 285 -24.04 -3.60 18.06
N PRO A 286 -24.90 -3.57 19.10
CA PRO A 286 -24.99 -4.66 20.06
C PRO A 286 -25.63 -5.88 19.41
N VAL A 287 -24.91 -7.00 19.41
CA VAL A 287 -25.45 -8.31 19.01
C VAL A 287 -26.34 -8.80 20.15
N SER A 288 -27.66 -8.88 19.91
CA SER A 288 -28.61 -9.41 20.90
C SER A 288 -28.57 -10.95 20.90
N ALA A 289 -28.39 -11.53 22.09
CA ALA A 289 -28.31 -12.98 22.30
C ALA A 289 -29.68 -13.67 22.02
N PRO A 290 -29.70 -14.88 21.43
CA PRO A 290 -30.94 -15.55 21.06
C PRO A 290 -31.64 -16.19 22.27
N ALA A 291 -32.96 -16.01 22.31
CA ALA A 291 -33.87 -16.63 23.26
C ALA A 291 -34.06 -18.14 23.00
N THR A 292 -34.14 -18.91 24.08
CA THR A 292 -34.37 -20.36 24.13
C THR A 292 -35.81 -20.76 23.84
N VAL A 293 -36.05 -21.72 22.93
CA VAL A 293 -37.29 -22.54 22.88
C VAL A 293 -36.96 -24.01 22.53
N THR A 294 -37.66 -24.91 23.21
CA THR A 294 -37.46 -26.36 23.36
C THR A 294 -38.13 -27.25 22.28
N GLY A 295 -37.36 -28.19 21.70
CA GLY A 295 -37.63 -29.64 21.59
C GLY A 295 -38.71 -30.22 20.64
N GLY A 296 -38.28 -31.04 19.65
CA GLY A 296 -39.14 -32.05 18.98
C GLY A 296 -38.59 -32.74 17.70
N GLY A 297 -37.46 -33.45 17.73
CA GLY A 297 -36.88 -34.16 16.56
C GLY A 297 -36.80 -35.70 16.68
N THR A 298 -36.85 -36.41 15.54
CA THR A 298 -36.84 -37.90 15.35
C THR A 298 -35.51 -38.57 15.73
N VAL A 299 -35.45 -39.91 15.90
CA VAL A 299 -34.22 -40.64 16.33
C VAL A 299 -33.01 -40.39 15.43
N ALA A 300 -33.19 -40.26 14.10
CA ALA A 300 -32.11 -39.91 13.18
C ALA A 300 -31.65 -38.44 13.34
N GLN A 301 -32.58 -37.52 13.61
CA GLN A 301 -32.28 -36.12 13.96
C GLN A 301 -31.67 -36.01 15.36
N ARG A 302 -32.00 -36.90 16.31
CA ARG A 302 -31.37 -36.97 17.63
C ARG A 302 -29.97 -37.53 17.56
N ILE A 303 -29.68 -38.51 16.70
CA ILE A 303 -28.32 -39.03 16.49
C ILE A 303 -27.45 -38.02 15.73
N ALA A 304 -28.00 -37.32 14.73
CA ALA A 304 -27.29 -36.24 14.04
C ALA A 304 -27.09 -35.00 14.93
N ALA A 305 -28.10 -34.61 15.72
CA ALA A 305 -27.99 -33.55 16.72
C ALA A 305 -27.13 -33.96 17.92
N GLU A 306 -27.09 -35.24 18.34
CA GLU A 306 -26.17 -35.74 19.35
C GLU A 306 -24.75 -35.83 18.80
N LYS A 307 -24.55 -36.15 17.52
CA LYS A 307 -23.22 -36.14 16.90
C LYS A 307 -22.69 -34.72 16.73
N ALA A 308 -23.54 -33.79 16.27
CA ALA A 308 -23.22 -32.36 16.20
C ALA A 308 -23.08 -31.72 17.58
N ALA A 309 -23.92 -32.08 18.57
CA ALA A 309 -23.81 -31.61 19.95
C ALA A 309 -22.67 -32.30 20.70
N ARG A 310 -22.22 -33.50 20.29
CA ARG A 310 -21.04 -34.18 20.84
C ARG A 310 -19.76 -33.61 20.24
N GLU A 311 -19.75 -33.28 18.96
CA GLU A 311 -18.65 -32.53 18.33
C GLU A 311 -18.56 -31.09 18.88
N ALA A 312 -19.70 -30.43 19.14
CA ALA A 312 -19.75 -29.14 19.84
C ALA A 312 -19.45 -29.22 21.36
N ARG A 313 -19.82 -30.32 22.04
CA ARG A 313 -19.40 -30.58 23.44
C ARG A 313 -17.93 -30.98 23.55
N LEU A 314 -17.36 -31.63 22.54
CA LEU A 314 -15.94 -31.99 22.52
C LEU A 314 -15.07 -30.74 22.38
N THR A 315 -15.50 -29.75 21.59
CA THR A 315 -14.82 -28.45 21.50
C THR A 315 -15.09 -27.55 22.71
N TRP A 316 -16.29 -27.58 23.28
CA TRP A 316 -16.62 -26.85 24.52
C TRP A 316 -15.92 -27.39 25.77
N ASN A 317 -15.92 -28.71 25.98
CA ASN A 317 -15.21 -29.33 27.11
C ASN A 317 -13.70 -29.15 26.98
N ALA A 318 -13.16 -29.18 25.76
CA ALA A 318 -11.75 -28.86 25.51
C ALA A 318 -11.46 -27.38 25.82
N TRP A 319 -12.37 -26.47 25.48
CA TRP A 319 -12.23 -25.05 25.80
C TRP A 319 -12.29 -24.78 27.32
N GLN A 320 -13.27 -25.35 28.04
CA GLN A 320 -13.34 -25.24 29.50
C GLN A 320 -12.12 -25.88 30.17
N ALA A 321 -11.68 -27.04 29.70
CA ALA A 321 -10.44 -27.67 30.19
C ALA A 321 -9.21 -26.78 29.94
N ASN A 322 -9.13 -26.13 28.76
CA ASN A 322 -8.02 -25.23 28.43
C ASN A 322 -8.04 -23.96 29.27
N MET A 323 -9.20 -23.36 29.52
CA MET A 323 -9.32 -22.18 30.39
C MET A 323 -8.97 -22.54 31.84
N GLN A 324 -9.43 -23.70 32.33
CA GLN A 324 -9.14 -24.15 33.69
C GLN A 324 -7.66 -24.56 33.86
N MET A 325 -7.04 -25.17 32.86
CA MET A 325 -5.60 -25.44 32.83
C MET A 325 -4.78 -24.14 32.75
N ALA A 326 -5.17 -23.20 31.89
CA ALA A 326 -4.50 -21.90 31.77
C ALA A 326 -4.60 -21.11 33.09
N PHE A 327 -5.74 -21.17 33.77
CA PHE A 327 -5.90 -20.57 35.09
C PHE A 327 -4.99 -21.25 36.14
N GLN A 328 -4.94 -22.59 36.18
CA GLN A 328 -4.04 -23.31 37.09
C GLN A 328 -2.56 -23.05 36.80
N GLN A 329 -2.19 -22.92 35.53
CA GLN A 329 -0.82 -22.58 35.13
C GLN A 329 -0.46 -21.16 35.56
N ALA A 330 -1.33 -20.18 35.29
CA ALA A 330 -1.16 -18.81 35.76
C ALA A 330 -1.07 -18.76 37.29
N GLN A 331 -1.91 -19.53 38.00
CA GLN A 331 -1.89 -19.62 39.46
C GLN A 331 -0.58 -20.21 39.99
N THR A 332 -0.07 -21.26 39.35
CA THR A 332 1.18 -21.93 39.74
C THR A 332 2.39 -21.02 39.50
N GLN A 333 2.44 -20.39 38.32
CA GLN A 333 3.53 -19.49 37.94
C GLN A 333 3.51 -18.22 38.80
N ALA A 334 2.34 -17.63 39.03
CA ALA A 334 2.24 -16.44 39.86
C ALA A 334 2.48 -16.70 41.36
N ALA A 335 2.38 -17.96 41.81
CA ALA A 335 2.74 -18.37 43.17
C ALA A 335 4.26 -18.56 43.37
N ASP A 336 5.05 -18.59 42.29
CA ASP A 336 6.50 -18.71 42.35
C ASP A 336 7.11 -17.40 42.90
N THR A 337 7.63 -17.49 44.12
CA THR A 337 8.21 -16.34 44.82
C THR A 337 9.53 -15.86 44.23
N ASP A 338 10.17 -16.66 43.37
CA ASP A 338 11.42 -16.30 42.69
C ASP A 338 11.18 -15.38 41.47
N LEU A 339 9.93 -15.29 40.97
CA LEU A 339 9.54 -14.34 39.93
C LEU A 339 9.33 -12.92 40.50
N SER A 340 9.71 -11.90 39.71
CA SER A 340 9.51 -10.50 40.10
C SER A 340 8.02 -10.20 40.32
N VAL A 341 7.73 -9.23 41.19
CA VAL A 341 6.33 -8.89 41.55
C VAL A 341 5.57 -8.38 40.32
N GLU A 342 6.27 -7.69 39.41
CA GLU A 342 5.77 -7.19 38.12
C GLU A 342 5.43 -8.36 37.19
N LEU A 343 6.30 -9.36 37.09
CA LEU A 343 6.08 -10.51 36.24
C LEU A 343 4.92 -11.38 36.76
N ARG A 344 4.78 -11.52 38.08
CA ARG A 344 3.63 -12.19 38.70
C ARG A 344 2.31 -11.46 38.44
N ARG A 345 2.31 -10.12 38.37
CA ARG A 345 1.15 -9.31 37.94
C ARG A 345 0.86 -9.55 36.45
N ASP A 346 1.90 -9.60 35.62
CA ASP A 346 1.75 -9.71 34.16
C ASP A 346 1.24 -11.08 33.73
N ILE A 347 1.61 -12.16 34.43
CA ILE A 347 1.02 -13.50 34.26
C ILE A 347 -0.51 -13.48 34.41
N TRP A 348 -1.04 -12.84 35.46
CA TRP A 348 -2.49 -12.70 35.61
C TRP A 348 -3.13 -11.76 34.57
N THR A 349 -2.38 -10.76 34.11
CA THR A 349 -2.83 -9.81 33.08
C THR A 349 -2.94 -10.49 31.72
N GLU A 350 -1.97 -11.33 31.37
CA GLU A 350 -1.98 -12.14 30.15
C GLU A 350 -3.11 -13.16 30.15
N PHE A 351 -3.37 -13.84 31.29
CA PHE A 351 -4.53 -14.72 31.42
C PHE A 351 -5.84 -13.97 31.16
N LEU A 352 -6.05 -12.80 31.78
CA LEU A 352 -7.28 -12.01 31.60
C LEU A 352 -7.43 -11.48 30.16
N ASN A 353 -6.32 -11.10 29.51
CA ASN A 353 -6.31 -10.61 28.13
C ASN A 353 -6.56 -11.73 27.10
N ALA A 354 -5.97 -12.90 27.31
CA ALA A 354 -6.17 -14.07 26.44
C ALA A 354 -7.62 -14.57 26.46
N TRP A 355 -8.39 -14.22 27.50
CA TRP A 355 -9.77 -14.64 27.71
C TRP A 355 -10.75 -13.46 27.88
N ALA A 356 -10.51 -12.34 27.17
CA ALA A 356 -11.13 -11.02 27.42
C ALA A 356 -12.56 -10.77 26.86
N THR A 357 -13.07 -11.49 25.85
CA THR A 357 -14.41 -11.25 25.23
C THR A 357 -15.07 -12.52 24.62
N ASP A 358 -16.40 -12.51 24.48
CA ASP A 358 -17.38 -13.60 24.72
C ASP A 358 -17.45 -14.87 23.81
N ASN A 359 -17.59 -16.03 24.49
CA ASN A 359 -18.38 -17.22 24.10
C ASN A 359 -19.27 -17.58 25.34
N PRO A 360 -20.40 -18.32 25.24
CA PRO A 360 -21.53 -18.18 26.17
C PRO A 360 -21.17 -18.53 27.61
N HIS A 361 -21.49 -17.59 28.51
CA HIS A 361 -21.16 -17.60 29.94
C HIS A 361 -21.52 -18.91 30.66
N SER A 362 -20.52 -19.61 31.19
CA SER A 362 -20.72 -20.51 32.33
C SER A 362 -20.34 -19.78 33.62
N ASP A 363 -21.10 -20.00 34.69
CA ASP A 363 -20.84 -19.40 36.02
C ASP A 363 -19.43 -19.71 36.53
N GLN A 364 -18.83 -20.81 36.06
CA GLN A 364 -17.50 -21.26 36.43
C GLN A 364 -16.39 -20.41 35.77
N ASP A 365 -16.56 -20.01 34.51
CA ASP A 365 -15.57 -19.19 33.80
C ASP A 365 -15.54 -17.76 34.36
N GLU A 366 -16.71 -17.24 34.70
CA GLU A 366 -16.83 -15.93 35.37
C GLU A 366 -16.22 -15.97 36.78
N SER A 367 -16.39 -17.09 37.50
CA SER A 367 -15.74 -17.30 38.79
C SER A 367 -14.20 -17.31 38.68
N LEU A 368 -13.64 -17.99 37.68
CA LEU A 368 -12.18 -18.02 37.48
C LEU A 368 -11.62 -16.66 37.10
N ARG A 369 -12.31 -15.89 36.24
CA ARG A 369 -11.89 -14.52 35.90
C ARG A 369 -11.88 -13.62 37.12
N ARG A 370 -12.94 -13.66 37.93
CA ARG A 370 -13.01 -12.87 39.16
C ARG A 370 -11.87 -13.20 40.13
N GLN A 371 -11.52 -14.48 40.25
CA GLN A 371 -10.37 -14.91 41.06
C GLN A 371 -9.03 -14.39 40.50
N ALA A 372 -8.83 -14.40 39.18
CA ALA A 372 -7.63 -13.86 38.54
C ALA A 372 -7.52 -12.33 38.73
N GLU A 373 -8.63 -11.60 38.60
CA GLU A 373 -8.70 -10.16 38.84
C GLU A 373 -8.35 -9.81 40.30
N GLU A 374 -8.91 -10.55 41.27
CA GLU A 374 -8.60 -10.37 42.68
C GLU A 374 -7.13 -10.68 43.02
N ALA A 375 -6.57 -11.74 42.43
CA ALA A 375 -5.16 -12.11 42.62
C ALA A 375 -4.22 -11.04 42.08
N ARG A 376 -4.49 -10.55 40.86
CA ARG A 376 -3.75 -9.44 40.24
C ARG A 376 -3.85 -8.16 41.09
N ALA A 377 -5.04 -7.81 41.55
CA ALA A 377 -5.27 -6.62 42.37
C ALA A 377 -4.49 -6.67 43.69
N LYS A 378 -4.39 -7.84 44.35
CA LYS A 378 -3.59 -8.02 45.57
C LYS A 378 -2.09 -7.79 45.32
N ILE A 379 -1.56 -8.26 44.20
CA ILE A 379 -0.16 -8.06 43.82
C ILE A 379 0.12 -6.57 43.59
N VAL A 380 -0.76 -5.87 42.85
CA VAL A 380 -0.65 -4.42 42.61
C VAL A 380 -0.73 -3.62 43.92
N ALA A 381 -1.60 -4.01 44.85
CA ALA A 381 -1.70 -3.37 46.16
C ALA A 381 -0.45 -3.58 47.03
N ALA A 382 0.16 -4.77 47.00
CA ALA A 382 1.41 -5.06 47.72
C ALA A 382 2.60 -4.27 47.14
N MET A 383 2.66 -4.11 45.81
CA MET A 383 3.66 -3.26 45.15
C MET A 383 3.55 -1.80 45.61
N ALA A 384 2.33 -1.28 45.74
CA ALA A 384 2.10 0.08 46.22
C ALA A 384 2.52 0.28 47.69
N GLN A 385 2.42 -0.75 48.54
CA GLN A 385 2.89 -0.71 49.93
C GLN A 385 4.42 -0.88 50.06
N ALA A 386 5.08 -1.57 49.13
CA ALA A 386 6.54 -1.74 49.14
C ALA A 386 7.30 -0.44 48.81
N ILE A 387 6.67 0.49 48.09
CA ILE A 387 7.26 1.78 47.68
C ILE A 387 7.34 2.79 48.85
N THR A 388 6.61 2.57 49.95
CA THR A 388 6.49 3.53 51.06
C THR A 388 7.34 3.21 52.30
N THR A 389 8.15 2.14 52.30
CA THR A 389 8.98 1.77 53.46
C THR A 389 10.46 2.12 53.24
N PRO A 390 11.07 3.05 54.00
CA PRO A 390 12.46 3.48 53.77
C PRO A 390 13.46 2.70 54.64
N VAL A 391 14.42 1.98 54.04
CA VAL A 391 15.58 1.45 54.77
C VAL A 391 16.90 1.54 53.97
N LYS A 392 17.93 1.96 54.73
CA LYS A 392 19.36 2.21 54.54
C LYS A 392 20.18 1.33 53.55
N PRO A 393 21.31 1.86 53.02
CA PRO A 393 22.14 1.17 52.04
C PRO A 393 23.21 0.29 52.69
N GLU A 394 23.34 -0.95 52.23
CA GLU A 394 24.53 -1.79 52.41
C GLU A 394 24.73 -2.73 51.20
N VAL A 395 25.99 -3.08 50.91
CA VAL A 395 26.57 -3.37 49.58
C VAL A 395 26.69 -4.87 49.24
N LYS A 396 26.40 -5.26 47.97
CA LYS A 396 27.14 -6.20 47.06
C LYS A 396 26.21 -6.78 45.96
N PRO A 397 26.69 -7.32 44.80
CA PRO A 397 27.98 -7.17 44.11
C PRO A 397 27.83 -6.74 42.63
N THR A 398 28.81 -6.00 42.13
CA THR A 398 28.89 -5.50 40.75
C THR A 398 29.27 -6.62 39.77
N LEU A 399 28.46 -6.87 38.75
CA LEU A 399 28.96 -7.37 37.47
C LEU A 399 29.55 -6.17 36.75
N THR A 400 30.86 -6.16 36.64
CA THR A 400 31.66 -5.12 35.99
C THR A 400 31.15 -4.84 34.58
N GLU A 401 30.69 -3.61 34.36
CA GLU A 401 30.74 -3.00 33.04
C GLU A 401 32.19 -3.05 32.54
N PRO A 402 32.45 -3.42 31.27
CA PRO A 402 33.77 -3.21 30.71
C PRO A 402 34.01 -1.70 30.71
N THR A 403 35.05 -1.29 31.43
CA THR A 403 35.51 0.09 31.57
C THR A 403 35.53 0.77 30.20
N LEU A 404 34.55 1.64 29.94
CA LEU A 404 34.54 2.51 28.78
C LEU A 404 35.71 3.49 28.93
N LEU A 405 36.79 3.24 28.20
CA LEU A 405 37.79 4.27 27.91
C LEU A 405 37.04 5.45 27.28
N ALA A 406 37.27 6.66 27.79
CA ALA A 406 36.65 7.88 27.27
C ALA A 406 36.83 7.95 25.74
N PRO A 407 35.78 8.32 24.97
CA PRO A 407 35.85 8.33 23.51
C PRO A 407 36.93 9.31 23.03
N SER A 408 38.00 8.80 22.44
CA SER A 408 39.02 9.62 21.77
C SER A 408 38.56 9.89 20.33
N GLN A 409 38.50 11.16 19.93
CA GLN A 409 38.19 11.57 18.54
C GLN A 409 39.36 11.35 17.56
N ALA A 410 40.57 11.09 18.06
CA ALA A 410 41.77 10.98 17.22
C ALA A 410 41.77 9.70 16.37
N GLY A 411 41.62 9.81 15.04
CA GLY A 411 41.63 8.69 14.10
C GLY A 411 40.31 7.92 14.00
N ALA A 412 39.17 8.58 14.20
CA ALA A 412 37.86 7.99 13.93
C ALA A 412 37.53 8.05 12.43
N PRO A 413 36.75 7.10 11.89
CA PRO A 413 36.18 7.24 10.56
C PRO A 413 35.40 8.55 10.44
N ALA A 414 35.44 9.19 9.27
CA ALA A 414 34.89 10.55 9.13
C ALA A 414 33.36 10.64 9.33
N TRP A 415 32.65 9.53 9.17
CA TRP A 415 31.21 9.41 9.41
C TRP A 415 30.86 9.17 10.90
N ALA A 416 31.85 8.84 11.74
CA ALA A 416 31.63 8.40 13.10
C ALA A 416 31.43 9.59 14.05
N SER A 417 30.33 9.55 14.79
CA SER A 417 30.02 10.51 15.86
C SER A 417 30.77 10.22 17.16
N ALA A 418 31.10 8.95 17.40
CA ALA A 418 31.94 8.49 18.49
C ALA A 418 32.68 7.21 18.07
N LYS A 419 33.77 6.88 18.76
CA LYS A 419 34.47 5.60 18.61
C LYS A 419 35.02 5.11 19.93
N GLY A 420 35.28 3.81 20.00
CA GLY A 420 35.92 3.19 21.15
C GLY A 420 36.24 1.72 20.92
N GLN A 421 36.55 1.04 22.01
CA GLN A 421 36.82 -0.39 22.03
C GLN A 421 36.12 -0.99 23.26
N ASP A 422 35.52 -2.15 23.09
CA ASP A 422 34.96 -2.95 24.19
C ASP A 422 35.34 -4.43 24.03
N GLN A 423 34.72 -5.30 24.82
CA GLN A 423 34.98 -6.75 24.79
C GLN A 423 34.71 -7.42 23.42
N TYR A 424 33.97 -6.76 22.53
CA TYR A 424 33.66 -7.24 21.18
C TYR A 424 34.58 -6.62 20.11
N GLY A 425 35.54 -5.78 20.50
CA GLY A 425 36.48 -5.13 19.60
C GLY A 425 36.17 -3.64 19.36
N THR A 426 36.73 -3.09 18.29
CA THR A 426 36.60 -1.68 17.94
C THR A 426 35.19 -1.38 17.43
N TRP A 427 34.63 -0.26 17.89
CA TRP A 427 33.32 0.23 17.47
C TRP A 427 33.36 1.72 17.12
N ALA A 428 32.41 2.13 16.28
CA ALA A 428 32.17 3.51 15.92
C ALA A 428 30.66 3.75 15.76
N ASP A 429 30.16 4.87 16.26
CA ASP A 429 28.73 5.18 16.30
C ASP A 429 28.35 6.11 15.14
N LEU A 430 27.43 5.66 14.30
CA LEU A 430 26.75 6.47 13.29
C LEU A 430 25.54 7.15 13.94
N LYS A 431 25.48 8.50 13.88
CA LYS A 431 24.37 9.28 14.42
C LYS A 431 23.65 10.04 13.31
N VAL A 432 22.34 9.82 13.20
CA VAL A 432 21.45 10.59 12.31
C VAL A 432 20.30 11.15 13.14
N GLY A 433 20.24 12.47 13.27
CA GLY A 433 19.33 13.13 14.19
C GLY A 433 19.56 12.68 15.63
N ASN A 434 18.54 12.09 16.25
CA ASN A 434 18.60 11.53 17.61
C ASN A 434 18.81 10.00 17.66
N VAL A 435 18.96 9.34 16.52
CA VAL A 435 19.16 7.88 16.45
C VAL A 435 20.64 7.57 16.29
N VAL A 436 21.11 6.57 17.03
CA VAL A 436 22.50 6.09 17.00
C VAL A 436 22.51 4.62 16.59
N GLN A 437 23.26 4.29 15.54
CA GLN A 437 23.58 2.92 15.14
C GLN A 437 25.06 2.67 15.41
N ARG A 438 25.38 1.64 16.19
CA ARG A 438 26.79 1.24 16.38
C ARG A 438 27.25 0.36 15.23
N MET A 439 28.43 0.67 14.71
CA MET A 439 29.15 -0.13 13.72
C MET A 439 30.33 -0.84 14.41
N ARG A 440 30.56 -2.10 14.06
CA ARG A 440 31.67 -2.94 14.54
C ARG A 440 32.71 -3.09 13.44
N LEU A 441 33.99 -2.90 13.78
CA LEU A 441 35.09 -3.18 12.85
C LEU A 441 35.31 -4.69 12.78
N ILE A 442 35.06 -5.28 11.62
CA ILE A 442 35.27 -6.69 11.36
C ILE A 442 36.64 -6.85 10.69
N LYS A 443 37.52 -7.63 11.34
CA LYS A 443 38.89 -7.82 10.87
C LYS A 443 38.94 -8.75 9.67
N ALA A 444 39.72 -8.37 8.65
CA ALA A 444 40.06 -9.22 7.51
C ALA A 444 40.50 -10.61 7.97
N GLY A 445 40.16 -11.64 7.20
CA GLY A 445 40.46 -13.00 7.58
C GLY A 445 39.92 -14.05 6.63
N LYS A 446 40.17 -15.30 7.00
CA LYS A 446 39.84 -16.48 6.20
C LYS A 446 38.85 -17.35 6.96
N PHE A 447 37.82 -17.83 6.27
CA PHE A 447 36.83 -18.74 6.85
C PHE A 447 36.31 -19.76 5.83
N SER A 448 35.58 -20.76 6.35
CA SER A 448 34.83 -21.72 5.55
C SER A 448 33.41 -21.18 5.36
N MET A 449 33.03 -20.88 4.12
CA MET A 449 31.71 -20.39 3.75
C MET A 449 30.86 -21.54 3.19
N GLY A 450 29.58 -21.58 3.55
CA GLY A 450 28.70 -22.72 3.31
C GLY A 450 28.65 -23.66 4.51
N SER A 451 28.07 -24.84 4.34
CA SER A 451 27.88 -25.83 5.41
C SER A 451 28.53 -27.17 5.05
N PRO A 452 28.96 -28.01 6.02
CA PRO A 452 29.42 -29.37 5.75
C PRO A 452 28.25 -30.29 5.37
N VAL A 453 28.53 -31.41 4.67
CA VAL A 453 27.46 -32.31 4.16
C VAL A 453 26.64 -32.97 5.27
N SER A 454 27.17 -32.96 6.49
CA SER A 454 26.55 -33.52 7.69
C SER A 454 25.77 -32.50 8.52
N GLU A 455 25.71 -31.22 8.11
CA GLU A 455 24.93 -30.22 8.84
C GLU A 455 23.43 -30.44 8.60
N ASP A 456 22.67 -30.55 9.69
CA ASP A 456 21.22 -30.70 9.63
C ASP A 456 20.55 -29.51 8.92
N ASP A 457 19.47 -29.77 8.20
CA ASP A 457 18.72 -28.80 7.39
C ASP A 457 19.54 -28.09 6.29
N ARG A 458 20.71 -28.62 5.92
CA ARG A 458 21.51 -28.12 4.81
C ARG A 458 20.79 -28.23 3.47
N GLU A 459 20.96 -27.22 2.63
CA GLU A 459 20.56 -27.24 1.23
C GLU A 459 21.74 -27.44 0.25
N SER A 460 21.40 -27.80 -0.99
CA SER A 460 22.38 -28.15 -2.04
C SER A 460 23.22 -26.96 -2.55
N ASP A 461 22.76 -25.73 -2.33
CA ASP A 461 23.38 -24.48 -2.77
C ASP A 461 24.38 -23.89 -1.75
N GLU A 462 24.61 -24.60 -0.65
CA GLU A 462 25.45 -24.20 0.49
C GLU A 462 26.81 -24.93 0.47
N ALA A 463 27.38 -25.15 -0.71
CA ALA A 463 28.67 -25.82 -0.91
C ALA A 463 29.79 -25.18 -0.07
N GLU A 464 30.36 -25.96 0.86
CA GLU A 464 31.47 -25.50 1.69
C GLU A 464 32.72 -25.22 0.84
N HIS A 465 33.27 -24.02 0.98
CA HIS A 465 34.47 -23.58 0.27
C HIS A 465 35.21 -22.50 1.07
N SER A 466 36.48 -22.29 0.73
CA SER A 466 37.32 -21.34 1.46
C SER A 466 37.19 -19.93 0.90
N VAL A 467 36.90 -18.96 1.77
CA VAL A 467 36.86 -17.54 1.43
C VAL A 467 37.90 -16.78 2.24
N THR A 468 38.62 -15.87 1.60
CA THR A 468 39.49 -14.90 2.27
C THR A 468 38.97 -13.49 1.99
N LEU A 469 38.64 -12.75 3.05
CA LEU A 469 38.35 -11.32 2.98
C LEU A 469 39.64 -10.57 3.28
N THR A 470 40.10 -9.73 2.34
CA THR A 470 41.43 -9.11 2.40
C THR A 470 41.44 -7.77 3.13
N ASN A 471 40.27 -7.14 3.29
CA ASN A 471 40.12 -5.84 3.92
C ASN A 471 39.26 -5.93 5.18
N ASP A 472 39.59 -5.09 6.17
CA ASP A 472 38.68 -4.84 7.27
C ASP A 472 37.45 -4.08 6.73
N PHE A 473 36.30 -4.27 7.38
CA PHE A 473 35.07 -3.55 7.01
C PHE A 473 34.26 -3.25 8.27
N TRP A 474 33.42 -2.22 8.20
CA TRP A 474 32.49 -1.92 9.28
C TRP A 474 31.14 -2.56 9.01
N LEU A 475 30.51 -3.13 10.04
CA LEU A 475 29.18 -3.73 9.95
C LEU A 475 28.29 -3.26 11.11
N GLY A 476 27.03 -2.94 10.83
CA GLY A 476 26.05 -2.55 11.85
C GLY A 476 25.86 -3.65 12.89
N ASN A 477 25.90 -3.29 14.17
CA ASN A 477 25.74 -4.25 15.25
C ASN A 477 24.34 -4.86 15.34
N SER A 478 23.34 -4.20 14.76
CA SER A 478 21.97 -4.70 14.56
C SER A 478 21.52 -4.46 13.11
N GLU A 479 20.34 -4.96 12.74
CA GLU A 479 19.64 -4.49 11.55
C GLU A 479 19.33 -2.99 11.66
N VAL A 480 19.07 -2.35 10.51
CA VAL A 480 18.61 -0.96 10.46
C VAL A 480 17.26 -0.87 11.14
N THR A 481 17.14 0.00 12.16
CA THR A 481 15.88 0.17 12.89
C THR A 481 14.88 1.07 12.15
N GLN A 482 13.60 0.97 12.50
CA GLN A 482 12.57 1.89 12.02
C GLN A 482 12.88 3.36 12.35
N GLY A 483 13.50 3.60 13.50
CA GLY A 483 13.98 4.92 13.90
C GLY A 483 15.02 5.48 12.93
N MET A 484 16.05 4.68 12.62
CA MET A 484 17.09 5.07 11.66
C MET A 484 16.48 5.28 10.27
N TRP A 485 15.63 4.35 9.81
CA TRP A 485 14.90 4.47 8.55
C TRP A 485 14.13 5.78 8.47
N LYS A 486 13.31 6.11 9.46
CA LYS A 486 12.54 7.37 9.46
C LYS A 486 13.44 8.60 9.42
N GLN A 487 14.55 8.61 10.14
CA GLN A 487 15.46 9.76 10.14
C GLN A 487 16.05 10.01 8.74
N VAL A 488 16.33 8.94 8.00
CA VAL A 488 16.91 9.02 6.66
C VAL A 488 15.85 9.22 5.57
N MET A 489 14.73 8.51 5.67
CA MET A 489 13.73 8.35 4.60
C MET A 489 12.44 9.14 4.82
N GLY A 490 12.10 9.49 6.06
CA GLY A 490 10.93 10.29 6.41
C GLY A 490 9.60 9.54 6.52
N ASN A 491 9.56 8.21 6.38
CA ASN A 491 8.34 7.38 6.43
C ASN A 491 8.55 6.09 7.25
N TYR A 492 7.50 5.25 7.34
CA TYR A 492 7.55 3.88 7.89
C TYR A 492 6.89 2.90 6.91
N PRO A 493 7.65 1.98 6.28
CA PRO A 493 7.08 0.96 5.40
C PRO A 493 6.63 -0.31 6.14
N SER A 494 7.08 -0.48 7.39
CA SER A 494 6.96 -1.71 8.19
C SER A 494 5.52 -2.09 8.55
N ARG A 495 5.25 -3.38 8.77
CA ARG A 495 3.95 -3.96 9.14
C ARG A 495 3.47 -3.44 10.49
N VAL A 496 4.35 -3.45 11.48
CA VAL A 496 4.11 -2.87 12.80
C VAL A 496 4.84 -1.54 12.82
N THR A 497 4.11 -0.43 12.72
CA THR A 497 4.71 0.90 12.59
C THR A 497 4.86 1.61 13.94
N GLY A 498 5.86 2.48 14.04
CA GLY A 498 6.00 3.43 15.15
C GLY A 498 6.79 2.90 16.36
N VAL A 499 7.26 1.66 16.33
CA VAL A 499 8.16 1.10 17.34
C VAL A 499 9.61 1.31 16.86
N LEU A 500 10.24 2.40 17.30
CA LEU A 500 11.47 2.91 16.70
C LEU A 500 12.65 1.94 16.72
N ASP A 501 12.70 1.05 17.72
CA ASP A 501 13.80 0.11 17.92
C ASP A 501 13.53 -1.28 17.31
N PHE A 502 12.43 -1.45 16.59
CA PHE A 502 12.23 -2.63 15.74
C PHE A 502 13.07 -2.51 14.46
N PRO A 503 13.47 -3.63 13.85
CA PRO A 503 14.08 -3.59 12.52
C PRO A 503 13.07 -3.02 11.52
N VAL A 504 13.57 -2.25 10.54
CA VAL A 504 12.76 -1.87 9.39
C VAL A 504 12.57 -3.08 8.49
N GLU A 505 11.31 -3.41 8.21
CA GLU A 505 10.89 -4.44 7.25
C GLU A 505 9.90 -3.86 6.23
N GLN A 506 9.49 -4.71 5.26
CA GLN A 506 8.76 -4.30 4.05
C GLN A 506 9.55 -3.34 3.15
N VAL A 507 10.86 -3.53 3.08
CA VAL A 507 11.76 -2.76 2.22
C VAL A 507 12.33 -3.64 1.12
N SER A 508 12.22 -3.18 -0.13
CA SER A 508 12.87 -3.85 -1.27
C SER A 508 14.37 -3.54 -1.31
N TRP A 509 15.12 -4.30 -2.10
CA TRP A 509 16.54 -4.03 -2.31
C TRP A 509 16.76 -2.62 -2.86
N GLU A 510 15.92 -2.13 -3.77
CA GLU A 510 15.99 -0.77 -4.30
C GLU A 510 15.63 0.30 -3.26
N ASN A 511 14.65 0.04 -2.38
CA ASN A 511 14.35 0.98 -1.30
C ASN A 511 15.56 1.16 -0.38
N CYS A 512 16.31 0.10 -0.13
CA CYS A 512 17.55 0.16 0.64
C CYS A 512 18.65 0.95 -0.10
N GLN A 513 18.75 0.85 -1.43
CA GLN A 513 19.68 1.68 -2.22
C GLN A 513 19.37 3.18 -2.09
N GLU A 514 18.09 3.56 -2.11
CA GLU A 514 17.69 4.94 -1.84
C GLU A 514 18.07 5.37 -0.41
N PHE A 515 17.86 4.49 0.57
CA PHE A 515 18.28 4.70 1.95
C PHE A 515 19.80 4.93 2.04
N PHE A 516 20.62 4.08 1.43
CA PHE A 516 22.09 4.24 1.45
C PHE A 516 22.50 5.55 0.81
N TRP A 517 21.88 5.93 -0.31
CA TRP A 517 22.18 7.20 -0.96
C TRP A 517 21.88 8.40 -0.05
N LYS A 518 20.70 8.43 0.59
CA LYS A 518 20.35 9.51 1.54
C LYS A 518 21.27 9.51 2.76
N LEU A 519 21.58 8.34 3.31
CA LEU A 519 22.49 8.21 4.44
C LEU A 519 23.89 8.72 4.08
N ASN A 520 24.42 8.32 2.92
CA ASN A 520 25.73 8.74 2.44
C ASN A 520 25.84 10.27 2.29
N ILE A 521 24.76 10.93 1.88
CA ILE A 521 24.67 12.40 1.84
C ILE A 521 24.69 13.02 3.24
N LEU A 522 23.97 12.40 4.19
CA LEU A 522 23.80 12.96 5.54
C LEU A 522 25.08 12.87 6.38
N VAL A 523 25.83 11.78 6.25
CA VAL A 523 26.92 11.45 7.19
C VAL A 523 28.25 11.10 6.52
N GLY A 524 28.32 11.05 5.20
CA GLY A 524 29.52 10.70 4.43
C GLY A 524 29.39 9.39 3.67
N ASN A 525 30.19 9.25 2.62
CA ASN A 525 30.08 8.16 1.64
C ASN A 525 30.62 6.82 2.16
N GLY A 526 30.10 5.72 1.61
CA GLY A 526 30.62 4.36 1.80
C GLY A 526 29.64 3.37 2.42
N PHE A 527 28.48 3.83 2.92
CA PHE A 527 27.43 2.96 3.42
C PHE A 527 26.77 2.20 2.28
N THR A 528 26.67 0.88 2.44
CA THR A 528 26.14 -0.06 1.47
C THR A 528 25.72 -1.38 2.16
N PHE A 529 25.27 -2.36 1.37
CA PHE A 529 25.03 -3.72 1.85
C PHE A 529 26.35 -4.46 2.13
N PRO A 530 26.40 -5.40 3.08
CA PRO A 530 27.48 -6.38 3.12
C PRO A 530 27.41 -7.28 1.87
N THR A 531 28.56 -7.81 1.44
CA THR A 531 28.52 -8.97 0.55
C THR A 531 27.99 -10.19 1.29
N GLU A 532 27.50 -11.18 0.55
CA GLU A 532 26.99 -12.44 1.09
C GLU A 532 28.07 -13.14 1.93
N ALA A 533 29.33 -13.09 1.48
CA ALA A 533 30.47 -13.63 2.21
C ALA A 533 30.84 -12.85 3.46
N GLN A 534 30.79 -11.51 3.40
CA GLN A 534 31.00 -10.67 4.57
C GLN A 534 29.95 -10.91 5.64
N TRP A 535 28.68 -11.04 5.22
CA TRP A 535 27.57 -11.33 6.12
C TRP A 535 27.78 -12.67 6.82
N GLU A 536 28.14 -13.74 6.10
CA GLU A 536 28.34 -15.06 6.71
C GLU A 536 29.55 -15.09 7.64
N TYR A 537 30.66 -14.49 7.21
CA TYR A 537 31.86 -14.37 8.03
C TYR A 537 31.56 -13.69 9.37
N ALA A 538 30.83 -12.57 9.30
CA ALA A 538 30.40 -11.79 10.45
C ALA A 538 29.39 -12.55 11.31
N CYS A 539 28.44 -13.26 10.71
CA CYS A 539 27.45 -14.11 11.40
C CYS A 539 28.16 -15.18 12.23
N ARG A 540 29.10 -15.90 11.61
CA ARG A 540 29.87 -16.98 12.22
C ARG A 540 30.79 -16.51 13.34
N ALA A 541 31.41 -15.33 13.20
CA ALA A 541 32.33 -14.75 14.19
C ALA A 541 33.35 -15.76 14.75
N GLY A 542 33.91 -16.59 13.87
CA GLY A 542 34.89 -17.65 14.20
C GLY A 542 34.30 -19.02 14.54
N THR A 543 32.98 -19.17 14.63
CA THR A 543 32.32 -20.48 14.84
C THR A 543 32.14 -21.24 13.52
N THR A 544 32.15 -22.56 13.59
CA THR A 544 31.95 -23.45 12.42
C THR A 544 30.57 -24.10 12.40
N GLY A 545 29.82 -24.03 13.50
CA GLY A 545 28.48 -24.62 13.60
C GLY A 545 27.41 -23.85 12.84
N ALA A 546 26.19 -24.40 12.86
CA ALA A 546 25.02 -23.81 12.22
C ALA A 546 24.63 -22.45 12.83
N TYR A 547 24.90 -22.23 14.11
CA TYR A 547 24.58 -20.99 14.82
C TYR A 547 25.79 -20.50 15.64
N ALA A 548 25.94 -19.19 15.76
CA ALA A 548 26.94 -18.54 16.61
C ALA A 548 26.53 -18.51 18.10
N GLY A 549 26.03 -19.64 18.59
CA GLY A 549 25.53 -19.81 19.96
C GLY A 549 24.33 -20.77 20.03
N ILE A 550 23.63 -20.74 21.16
CA ILE A 550 22.36 -21.47 21.32
C ILE A 550 21.25 -20.65 20.66
N LEU A 551 20.58 -21.19 19.63
CA LEU A 551 19.60 -20.46 18.81
C LEU A 551 18.61 -19.61 19.64
N ASN A 552 17.95 -20.20 20.64
CA ASN A 552 16.99 -19.50 21.50
C ASN A 552 17.56 -18.27 22.24
N LYS A 553 18.89 -18.23 22.46
CA LYS A 553 19.57 -17.10 23.10
C LYS A 553 20.01 -16.04 22.10
N VAL A 554 20.21 -16.38 20.83
CA VAL A 554 20.80 -15.48 19.81
C VAL A 554 19.80 -15.04 18.73
N ALA A 555 18.58 -15.59 18.71
CA ALA A 555 17.61 -15.34 17.66
C ALA A 555 16.17 -15.16 18.16
N TRP A 556 15.44 -14.28 17.48
CA TRP A 556 13.99 -14.29 17.39
C TRP A 556 13.55 -15.06 16.13
N TYR A 557 12.92 -16.21 16.29
CA TYR A 557 12.47 -17.07 15.18
C TYR A 557 11.06 -17.60 15.47
N SER A 558 10.48 -18.41 14.59
CA SER A 558 9.05 -18.82 14.66
C SER A 558 8.59 -19.26 16.04
N ASP A 559 9.44 -19.97 16.78
CA ASP A 559 9.05 -20.64 18.02
C ASP A 559 9.09 -19.70 19.23
N ASN A 560 9.81 -18.57 19.14
CA ASN A 560 9.99 -17.66 20.28
C ASN A 560 9.65 -16.20 19.99
N ALA A 561 9.41 -15.80 18.74
CA ALA A 561 9.21 -14.41 18.35
C ALA A 561 7.75 -13.91 18.45
N GLY A 562 6.79 -14.78 18.78
CA GLY A 562 5.39 -14.39 18.96
C GLY A 562 4.70 -13.93 17.67
N GLY A 563 5.17 -14.37 16.50
CA GLY A 563 4.58 -14.03 15.20
C GLY A 563 4.88 -12.62 14.70
N THR A 564 5.89 -11.93 15.25
CA THR A 564 6.28 -10.59 14.80
C THR A 564 7.76 -10.28 15.02
N THR A 565 8.25 -9.21 14.40
CA THR A 565 9.55 -8.61 14.69
C THR A 565 9.63 -8.15 16.15
N ASN A 566 10.84 -8.12 16.68
CA ASN A 566 11.13 -7.71 18.05
C ASN A 566 12.20 -6.61 18.08
N THR A 567 12.30 -5.92 19.21
CA THR A 567 13.34 -4.91 19.44
C THR A 567 14.72 -5.48 19.21
N VAL A 568 15.52 -4.80 18.39
CA VAL A 568 16.90 -5.23 18.10
C VAL A 568 17.74 -5.30 19.37
N MET A 569 18.76 -6.17 19.37
CA MET A 569 19.71 -6.31 20.49
C MET A 569 19.10 -6.77 21.83
N THR A 570 17.95 -7.44 21.81
CA THR A 570 17.35 -8.06 23.01
C THR A 570 17.74 -9.54 23.20
N LYS A 571 18.34 -10.14 22.17
CA LYS A 571 19.02 -11.44 22.24
C LYS A 571 20.52 -11.26 22.45
N SER A 572 21.23 -12.35 22.70
CA SER A 572 22.69 -12.35 22.88
C SER A 572 23.39 -12.11 21.55
N ALA A 573 24.41 -11.24 21.54
CA ALA A 573 25.30 -11.06 20.41
C ALA A 573 26.22 -12.27 20.20
N ASN A 574 26.77 -12.40 18.98
CA ASN A 574 27.90 -13.28 18.72
C ASN A 574 29.23 -12.71 19.27
N ALA A 575 30.34 -13.43 19.06
CA ALA A 575 31.65 -13.08 19.60
C ALA A 575 32.20 -11.71 19.14
N TRP A 576 31.64 -11.11 18.08
CA TRP A 576 32.03 -9.80 17.55
C TRP A 576 31.01 -8.70 17.86
N GLY A 577 30.05 -8.97 18.76
CA GLY A 577 29.09 -7.97 19.21
C GLY A 577 28.03 -7.63 18.16
N LEU A 578 27.74 -8.57 17.25
CA LEU A 578 26.66 -8.47 16.28
C LEU A 578 25.45 -9.25 16.79
N PHE A 579 24.29 -8.59 16.76
CA PHE A 579 23.01 -9.09 17.24
C PHE A 579 22.13 -9.50 16.07
N ASP A 580 21.18 -10.40 16.37
CA ASP A 580 20.09 -10.79 15.48
C ASP A 580 20.52 -11.45 14.16
N MET A 581 21.80 -11.85 14.03
CA MET A 581 22.37 -12.53 12.85
C MET A 581 21.72 -13.90 12.53
N HIS A 582 20.81 -14.39 13.37
CA HIS A 582 20.13 -15.69 13.25
C HIS A 582 18.59 -15.57 13.35
N GLY A 583 18.01 -14.36 13.21
CA GLY A 583 16.56 -14.21 13.30
C GLY A 583 16.11 -12.75 13.22
N ASN A 584 14.95 -12.46 13.80
CA ASN A 584 14.23 -11.19 13.73
C ASN A 584 13.79 -10.87 12.30
N VAL A 585 14.66 -10.36 11.44
CA VAL A 585 14.39 -10.23 10.00
C VAL A 585 15.49 -10.86 9.16
N ARG A 586 15.11 -11.32 7.97
CA ARG A 586 16.08 -11.65 6.93
C ARG A 586 16.75 -10.38 6.46
N GLU A 587 17.98 -10.50 5.98
CA GLU A 587 18.78 -9.35 5.58
C GLU A 587 19.21 -9.45 4.11
N TRP A 588 18.87 -8.41 3.35
CA TRP A 588 19.40 -8.21 1.99
C TRP A 588 20.93 -8.11 1.99
N CYS A 589 21.57 -8.78 1.02
CA CYS A 589 22.99 -8.62 0.69
C CYS A 589 23.16 -7.91 -0.67
N GLY A 590 24.36 -7.42 -0.96
CA GLY A 590 24.68 -6.75 -2.23
C GLY A 590 24.67 -7.68 -3.45
N ASP A 591 24.98 -8.95 -3.22
CA ASP A 591 25.28 -9.95 -4.25
C ASP A 591 24.05 -10.33 -5.06
N TRP A 592 24.26 -10.55 -6.36
CA TRP A 592 23.36 -11.41 -7.11
C TRP A 592 23.48 -12.83 -6.59
N TYR A 593 22.35 -13.52 -6.48
CA TYR A 593 22.33 -14.90 -6.06
C TYR A 593 22.79 -15.81 -7.21
N GLY A 594 23.76 -16.68 -6.93
CA GLY A 594 24.25 -17.69 -7.86
C GLY A 594 25.03 -18.80 -7.17
N SER A 595 25.48 -19.77 -7.96
CA SER A 595 26.31 -20.88 -7.49
C SER A 595 27.62 -20.37 -6.92
N TYR A 596 28.09 -20.97 -5.82
CA TYR A 596 29.42 -20.66 -5.32
C TYR A 596 30.50 -21.11 -6.30
N PRO A 597 31.59 -20.33 -6.43
CA PRO A 597 32.74 -20.71 -7.23
C PRO A 597 33.42 -21.94 -6.64
N ALA A 598 34.01 -22.77 -7.49
CA ALA A 598 34.78 -23.92 -7.04
C ALA A 598 36.14 -23.47 -6.46
N GLY A 599 36.50 -24.02 -5.29
CA GLY A 599 37.80 -23.79 -4.67
C GLY A 599 37.86 -22.54 -3.79
N ALA A 600 39.08 -22.06 -3.52
CA ALA A 600 39.30 -20.91 -2.66
C ALA A 600 39.14 -19.59 -3.43
N VAL A 601 38.44 -18.62 -2.84
CA VAL A 601 38.20 -17.30 -3.45
C VAL A 601 38.58 -16.13 -2.54
N LEU A 602 38.90 -15.00 -3.17
CA LEU A 602 39.25 -13.74 -2.51
C LEU A 602 38.12 -12.74 -2.74
N ASP A 603 37.64 -12.12 -1.65
CA ASP A 603 36.62 -11.05 -1.65
C ASP A 603 35.44 -11.27 -2.63
N PRO A 604 34.73 -12.43 -2.57
CA PRO A 604 33.65 -12.70 -3.50
C PRO A 604 32.47 -11.72 -3.29
N ALA A 605 31.93 -11.22 -4.41
CA ALA A 605 30.78 -10.31 -4.48
C ALA A 605 29.61 -10.89 -5.30
N GLY A 606 29.59 -12.22 -5.45
CA GLY A 606 28.63 -12.93 -6.29
C GLY A 606 28.84 -12.74 -7.80
N PRO A 607 27.92 -13.26 -8.64
CA PRO A 607 27.93 -13.04 -10.08
C PRO A 607 27.70 -11.56 -10.45
N ALA A 608 28.21 -11.15 -11.62
CA ALA A 608 28.05 -9.77 -12.10
C ALA A 608 26.59 -9.39 -12.44
N SER A 609 25.73 -10.37 -12.71
CA SER A 609 24.31 -10.19 -13.01
C SER A 609 23.48 -11.38 -12.49
N GLY A 610 22.17 -11.18 -12.31
CA GLY A 610 21.27 -12.23 -11.85
C GLY A 610 19.80 -11.78 -11.84
N THR A 611 18.92 -12.70 -11.46
CA THR A 611 17.47 -12.43 -11.32
C THR A 611 17.08 -12.15 -9.87
N PHE A 612 17.79 -12.75 -8.92
CA PHE A 612 17.49 -12.67 -7.49
C PHE A 612 18.71 -12.15 -6.73
N ARG A 613 18.50 -11.35 -5.69
CA ARG A 613 19.55 -10.91 -4.77
C ARG A 613 19.65 -11.89 -3.61
N SER A 614 20.85 -12.07 -3.07
CA SER A 614 21.09 -12.95 -1.92
C SER A 614 20.51 -12.36 -0.63
N ILE A 615 19.97 -13.24 0.21
CA ILE A 615 19.35 -12.91 1.51
C ILE A 615 19.81 -13.91 2.55
N ARG A 616 20.05 -13.44 3.77
CA ARG A 616 20.60 -14.23 4.89
C ARG A 616 19.84 -14.02 6.21
N GLY A 617 20.14 -14.82 7.24
CA GLY A 617 19.77 -14.55 8.64
C GLY A 617 18.56 -15.30 9.20
N GLY A 618 17.59 -15.69 8.37
CA GLY A 618 16.29 -16.15 8.89
C GLY A 618 15.47 -15.00 9.47
N SER A 619 14.34 -15.27 10.13
CA SER A 619 13.46 -14.22 10.66
C SER A 619 12.53 -14.75 11.75
N TRP A 620 11.75 -13.86 12.37
CA TRP A 620 10.66 -14.18 13.30
C TRP A 620 9.65 -15.18 12.73
N PHE A 621 9.52 -15.27 11.40
CA PHE A 621 8.57 -16.17 10.73
C PHE A 621 9.18 -17.54 10.43
N ASN A 622 10.51 -17.69 10.50
CA ASN A 622 11.19 -18.88 10.04
C ASN A 622 11.50 -19.86 11.16
N GLY A 623 11.42 -21.16 10.87
CA GLY A 623 11.91 -22.20 11.76
C GLY A 623 13.44 -22.26 11.82
N ALA A 624 13.95 -22.97 12.82
CA ALA A 624 15.38 -23.05 13.16
C ALA A 624 16.32 -23.33 11.97
N GLY A 625 15.97 -24.29 11.08
CA GLY A 625 16.81 -24.65 9.93
C GLY A 625 17.03 -23.52 8.92
N ARG A 626 16.16 -22.51 8.89
CA ARG A 626 16.31 -21.31 8.03
C ARG A 626 17.08 -20.17 8.69
N CYS A 627 17.42 -20.31 9.97
CA CYS A 627 18.20 -19.35 10.75
C CYS A 627 19.69 -19.69 10.80
N ARG A 628 20.14 -20.75 10.11
CA ARG A 628 21.54 -21.18 10.09
C ARG A 628 22.43 -20.14 9.40
N ALA A 629 23.69 -20.03 9.82
CA ALA A 629 24.67 -19.12 9.23
C ALA A 629 24.85 -19.35 7.72
N ALA A 630 24.89 -20.61 7.30
CA ALA A 630 25.07 -21.02 5.91
C ALA A 630 23.78 -20.98 5.08
N ARG A 631 22.61 -20.77 5.70
CA ARG A 631 21.34 -20.78 4.97
C ARG A 631 21.34 -19.61 3.98
N ARG A 632 21.20 -19.95 2.69
CA ARG A 632 21.06 -18.97 1.61
C ARG A 632 19.63 -18.90 1.13
N GLU A 633 19.14 -17.68 0.96
CA GLU A 633 17.86 -17.46 0.30
C GLU A 633 17.98 -16.36 -0.75
N ARG A 634 16.92 -16.21 -1.56
CA ARG A 634 16.92 -15.28 -2.67
C ARG A 634 15.52 -14.78 -2.95
N PHE A 635 15.39 -13.49 -3.20
CA PHE A 635 14.18 -12.89 -3.75
C PHE A 635 14.53 -11.90 -4.86
N GLU A 636 13.52 -11.55 -5.65
CA GLU A 636 13.67 -10.54 -6.68
C GLU A 636 13.97 -9.20 -6.01
N PRO A 637 14.79 -8.33 -6.62
CA PRO A 637 15.15 -7.03 -6.05
C PRO A 637 13.97 -6.22 -5.49
N GLY A 638 12.84 -6.18 -6.21
CA GLY A 638 11.61 -5.47 -5.83
C GLY A 638 10.73 -6.16 -4.77
N TYR A 639 11.09 -7.37 -4.33
CA TYR A 639 10.33 -8.11 -3.32
C TYR A 639 10.43 -7.42 -1.96
N ARG A 640 9.35 -7.43 -1.19
CA ARG A 640 9.31 -6.90 0.18
C ARG A 640 8.27 -7.65 0.99
N ASP A 641 8.59 -7.93 2.25
CA ASP A 641 7.68 -8.61 3.16
C ASP A 641 8.02 -8.23 4.61
N SER A 642 7.13 -8.57 5.53
CA SER A 642 7.16 -8.25 6.95
C SER A 642 8.24 -8.96 7.77
N TYR A 643 9.05 -9.79 7.12
CA TYR A 643 10.17 -10.52 7.71
C TYR A 643 11.49 -10.25 6.98
N LEU A 644 11.55 -9.22 6.12
CA LEU A 644 12.71 -8.87 5.30
C LEU A 644 13.12 -7.41 5.50
N GLY A 645 14.35 -7.22 6.00
CA GLY A 645 15.02 -5.95 6.23
C GLY A 645 16.47 -5.99 5.73
N PHE A 646 17.36 -5.25 6.40
CA PHE A 646 18.78 -5.17 6.02
C PHE A 646 19.66 -4.57 7.14
N ARG A 647 20.98 -4.65 6.92
CA ARG A 647 22.02 -4.14 7.81
C ARG A 647 23.02 -3.28 7.04
N LEU A 648 23.64 -2.31 7.73
CA LEU A 648 24.64 -1.41 7.14
C LEU A 648 26.02 -2.05 7.10
N ALA A 649 26.76 -1.82 6.02
CA ALA A 649 28.18 -2.08 5.90
C ALA A 649 28.94 -0.86 5.35
N ILE A 650 30.26 -0.80 5.58
CA ILE A 650 31.19 0.14 4.92
C ILE A 650 32.42 -0.63 4.47
N LEU A 651 32.72 -0.60 3.16
CA LEU A 651 33.67 -1.49 2.50
C LEU A 651 35.08 -0.89 2.33
N ASN A 652 35.22 0.44 2.37
CA ASN A 652 36.51 1.14 2.21
C ASN A 652 36.55 2.34 3.17
N ASP A 653 37.42 2.27 4.18
CA ASP A 653 37.66 3.40 5.11
C ASP A 653 38.79 4.32 4.62
N THR A 654 39.26 4.15 3.38
CA THR A 654 40.26 5.02 2.76
C THR A 654 39.67 6.43 2.70
N PRO A 655 40.24 7.42 3.41
CA PRO A 655 39.76 8.78 3.32
C PRO A 655 39.85 9.22 1.85
N PRO A 656 38.78 9.77 1.25
CA PRO A 656 38.94 10.46 -0.03
C PRO A 656 40.04 11.51 0.15
N ALA A 657 41.00 11.52 -0.78
CA ALA A 657 42.19 12.38 -0.72
C ALA A 657 41.82 13.80 -0.25
N GLU A 658 42.57 14.34 0.72
CA GLU A 658 42.38 15.71 1.20
C GLU A 658 42.36 16.65 -0.01
N GLY A 659 41.18 17.21 -0.32
CA GLY A 659 40.94 17.98 -1.53
C GLY A 659 39.64 17.63 -2.29
N THR A 660 39.02 16.47 -2.06
CA THR A 660 37.72 16.10 -2.69
C THR A 660 36.51 16.22 -1.78
N ARG A 661 36.72 16.49 -0.48
CA ARG A 661 35.63 16.93 0.42
C ARG A 661 35.29 18.38 0.13
N LYS A 662 34.46 18.61 -0.88
CA LYS A 662 33.59 19.78 -0.82
C LYS A 662 32.46 19.44 0.16
N PRO A 663 32.28 20.15 1.28
CA PRO A 663 30.96 20.20 1.91
C PRO A 663 29.89 20.50 0.86
N ILE A 664 28.62 20.17 1.12
CA ILE A 664 27.49 20.71 0.36
C ILE A 664 27.40 22.23 0.64
N GLN A 665 28.42 22.99 0.24
CA GLN A 665 28.43 24.46 0.24
C GLN A 665 27.67 25.00 -0.98
N ASP A 666 27.46 24.17 -2.00
CA ASP A 666 26.83 24.52 -3.27
C ASP A 666 25.37 24.00 -3.36
N PHE A 667 24.69 23.72 -2.23
CA PHE A 667 23.23 23.49 -2.20
C PHE A 667 22.49 24.66 -1.53
N PRO A 668 21.42 25.18 -2.15
CA PRO A 668 20.97 24.80 -3.49
C PRO A 668 22.00 25.22 -4.56
N PRO A 669 22.02 24.56 -5.74
CA PRO A 669 22.94 24.93 -6.82
C PRO A 669 22.88 26.44 -7.07
N ALA A 670 24.00 27.07 -7.43
CA ALA A 670 24.08 28.53 -7.58
C ALA A 670 23.05 29.14 -8.55
N TRP A 671 22.51 28.34 -9.48
CA TRP A 671 21.46 28.75 -10.41
C TRP A 671 20.03 28.69 -9.84
N ALA A 672 19.83 28.04 -8.70
CA ALA A 672 18.51 27.82 -8.11
C ALA A 672 18.00 29.10 -7.43
N SER A 673 16.76 29.47 -7.73
CA SER A 673 16.06 30.60 -7.12
C SER A 673 15.32 30.22 -5.84
N GLY A 674 15.12 28.92 -5.58
CA GLY A 674 14.48 28.39 -4.39
C GLY A 674 14.84 26.93 -4.19
N SER A 675 14.61 26.40 -2.98
CA SER A 675 14.80 24.98 -2.71
C SER A 675 14.00 24.52 -1.51
N GLY A 676 13.79 23.21 -1.43
CA GLY A 676 13.15 22.58 -0.29
C GLY A 676 13.11 21.07 -0.40
N ARG A 677 12.35 20.46 0.50
CA ARG A 677 12.18 19.01 0.58
C ARG A 677 10.74 18.69 0.94
N ASP A 678 10.19 17.68 0.29
CA ASP A 678 8.87 17.11 0.59
C ASP A 678 8.95 15.57 0.65
N ALA A 679 7.79 14.91 0.78
CA ALA A 679 7.69 13.46 0.85
C ALA A 679 8.21 12.75 -0.42
N ASN A 680 8.35 13.47 -1.53
CA ASN A 680 8.82 12.96 -2.82
C ASN A 680 10.30 13.30 -3.11
N GLY A 681 11.00 13.96 -2.19
CA GLY A 681 12.43 14.23 -2.28
C GLY A 681 12.78 15.71 -2.25
N VAL A 682 13.99 16.02 -2.73
CA VAL A 682 14.51 17.39 -2.79
C VAL A 682 14.08 18.05 -4.09
N TRP A 683 13.69 19.31 -4.00
CA TRP A 683 13.38 20.14 -5.15
C TRP A 683 14.15 21.46 -5.10
N VAL A 684 14.38 22.02 -6.28
CA VAL A 684 14.95 23.35 -6.50
C VAL A 684 14.11 24.08 -7.53
N ASP A 685 13.93 25.37 -7.34
CA ASP A 685 13.20 26.23 -8.27
C ASP A 685 14.18 26.96 -9.19
N LEU A 686 13.78 27.15 -10.44
CA LEU A 686 14.44 28.00 -11.42
C LEU A 686 13.44 29.08 -11.82
N THR A 687 13.79 30.35 -11.57
CA THR A 687 12.93 31.48 -11.91
C THR A 687 13.52 32.26 -13.09
N VAL A 688 12.74 32.41 -14.15
CA VAL A 688 13.08 33.23 -15.32
C VAL A 688 11.95 34.20 -15.59
N ALA A 689 12.23 35.51 -15.58
CA ALA A 689 11.25 36.57 -15.81
C ALA A 689 9.92 36.40 -15.03
N GLY A 690 10.00 35.92 -13.79
CA GLY A 690 8.85 35.69 -12.90
C GLY A 690 8.17 34.32 -13.07
N ALA A 691 8.46 33.56 -14.13
CA ALA A 691 8.01 32.18 -14.28
C ALA A 691 8.89 31.26 -13.42
N VAL A 692 8.27 30.50 -12.51
CA VAL A 692 8.94 29.52 -11.65
C VAL A 692 8.76 28.13 -12.24
N HIS A 693 9.86 27.42 -12.43
CA HIS A 693 9.86 26.03 -12.84
C HIS A 693 10.64 25.19 -11.82
N ARG A 694 10.00 24.16 -11.27
CA ARG A 694 10.59 23.32 -10.24
C ARG A 694 11.28 22.11 -10.86
N LEU A 695 12.48 21.82 -10.39
CA LEU A 695 13.27 20.66 -10.75
C LEU A 695 13.45 19.74 -9.54
N ARG A 696 13.48 18.43 -9.81
CA ARG A 696 13.67 17.37 -8.83
C ARG A 696 14.85 16.49 -9.20
N GLN A 697 15.34 15.77 -8.20
CA GLN A 697 16.50 14.90 -8.36
C GLN A 697 16.14 13.62 -9.10
N VAL A 698 16.86 13.35 -10.18
CA VAL A 698 17.03 12.02 -10.74
C VAL A 698 18.31 11.47 -10.14
N TYR A 699 18.16 10.52 -9.22
CA TYR A 699 19.26 10.02 -8.41
C TYR A 699 20.25 9.19 -9.23
N ALA A 700 21.53 9.21 -8.85
CA ALA A 700 22.56 8.31 -9.39
C ALA A 700 22.35 6.86 -8.93
N GLY A 701 22.97 5.88 -9.59
CA GLY A 701 22.87 4.44 -9.30
C GLY A 701 22.48 3.60 -10.52
N SER A 702 22.21 2.31 -10.31
CA SER A 702 21.83 1.39 -11.39
C SER A 702 20.32 1.13 -11.40
N PHE A 703 19.76 0.95 -12.59
CA PHE A 703 18.37 0.50 -12.77
C PHE A 703 18.24 -0.30 -14.07
N THR A 704 17.22 -1.14 -14.12
CA THR A 704 16.90 -1.91 -15.32
C THR A 704 16.05 -1.07 -16.28
N MET A 705 16.62 -0.74 -17.44
CA MET A 705 15.96 0.01 -18.51
C MET A 705 15.33 -0.94 -19.54
N GLY A 706 14.18 -0.58 -20.12
CA GLY A 706 13.45 -1.41 -21.09
C GLY A 706 12.43 -2.38 -20.46
N SER A 707 11.91 -3.30 -21.27
CA SER A 707 10.81 -4.21 -20.88
C SER A 707 11.11 -5.67 -21.25
N ALA A 708 10.89 -6.60 -20.31
CA ALA A 708 11.23 -8.01 -20.47
C ALA A 708 10.43 -8.71 -21.59
N LYS A 709 11.10 -9.57 -22.38
CA LYS A 709 10.43 -10.48 -23.33
C LYS A 709 9.92 -11.72 -22.59
N GLY A 710 8.61 -11.79 -22.34
CA GLY A 710 7.95 -12.97 -21.76
C GLY A 710 7.94 -13.03 -20.23
N ARG A 711 7.30 -14.09 -19.73
CA ARG A 711 6.85 -14.38 -18.34
C ARG A 711 7.70 -13.75 -17.22
N ILE A 712 7.16 -12.74 -16.53
CA ILE A 712 7.59 -12.34 -15.19
C ILE A 712 6.78 -13.19 -14.19
N SER A 713 7.44 -13.92 -13.28
CA SER A 713 6.78 -14.80 -12.31
C SER A 713 5.91 -14.02 -11.33
N GLY A 714 4.61 -13.95 -11.58
CA GLY A 714 3.62 -13.39 -10.65
C GLY A 714 2.55 -12.50 -11.30
N LEU A 715 2.78 -12.05 -12.54
CA LEU A 715 1.79 -11.33 -13.35
C LEU A 715 1.44 -12.20 -14.57
N ILE A 716 0.15 -12.48 -14.76
CA ILE A 716 -0.32 -13.15 -15.97
C ILE A 716 -0.14 -12.19 -17.15
N GLY A 717 0.84 -12.47 -18.03
CA GLY A 717 1.09 -11.76 -19.30
C GLY A 717 2.29 -10.81 -19.24
N GLY A 718 3.15 -10.80 -20.28
CA GLY A 718 4.10 -9.71 -20.48
C GLY A 718 3.38 -8.36 -20.58
N GLU A 719 4.08 -7.24 -20.42
CA GLU A 719 3.46 -5.91 -20.52
C GLU A 719 2.63 -5.81 -21.80
N SER A 720 1.31 -5.70 -21.64
CA SER A 720 0.39 -5.60 -22.77
C SER A 720 0.77 -4.39 -23.63
N GLY A 721 1.15 -4.64 -24.88
CA GLY A 721 1.59 -3.60 -25.82
C GLY A 721 3.08 -3.24 -25.80
N ARG A 722 3.95 -4.09 -25.22
CA ARG A 722 5.42 -4.05 -25.38
C ARG A 722 5.84 -4.01 -26.86
N GLN A 723 6.84 -3.19 -27.19
CA GLN A 723 7.46 -3.12 -28.52
C GLN A 723 8.80 -3.88 -28.57
N ASP A 724 9.27 -4.25 -29.76
CA ASP A 724 10.46 -5.09 -29.92
C ASP A 724 11.77 -4.40 -29.56
N ASP A 725 11.82 -3.08 -29.72
CA ASP A 725 12.95 -2.19 -29.45
C ASP A 725 13.11 -1.80 -27.97
N GLU A 726 12.24 -2.33 -27.10
CA GLU A 726 12.25 -2.11 -25.65
C GLU A 726 13.04 -3.21 -24.93
N THR A 727 14.23 -3.55 -25.43
CA THR A 727 15.03 -4.67 -24.86
C THR A 727 15.57 -4.31 -23.48
N GLN A 728 15.37 -5.19 -22.51
CA GLN A 728 15.77 -4.96 -21.14
C GLN A 728 17.30 -5.04 -20.98
N HIS A 729 17.92 -4.05 -20.34
CA HIS A 729 19.36 -3.99 -20.04
C HIS A 729 19.64 -3.13 -18.80
N GLU A 730 20.80 -3.30 -18.17
CA GLU A 730 21.19 -2.52 -16.98
C GLU A 730 21.81 -1.19 -17.37
N VAL A 731 21.40 -0.12 -16.69
CA VAL A 731 21.96 1.22 -16.88
C VAL A 731 22.39 1.80 -15.54
N THR A 732 23.62 2.31 -15.47
CA THR A 732 24.15 3.04 -14.32
C THR A 732 24.31 4.51 -14.63
N LEU A 733 23.62 5.38 -13.89
CA LEU A 733 23.89 6.82 -13.90
C LEU A 733 24.88 7.15 -12.79
N THR A 734 26.01 7.77 -13.12
CA THR A 734 27.08 8.01 -12.12
C THR A 734 26.93 9.33 -11.38
N SER A 735 26.09 10.23 -11.87
CA SER A 735 25.89 11.56 -11.29
C SER A 735 24.42 11.89 -11.18
N LEU A 736 24.10 12.72 -10.20
CA LEU A 736 22.76 13.26 -10.03
C LEU A 736 22.42 14.25 -11.16
N VAL A 737 21.15 14.28 -11.52
CA VAL A 737 20.60 15.26 -12.48
C VAL A 737 19.38 15.94 -11.88
N TRP A 738 19.28 17.26 -12.02
CA TRP A 738 18.07 18.01 -11.72
C TRP A 738 17.18 18.03 -12.95
N MET A 739 16.00 17.43 -12.91
CA MET A 739 15.07 17.38 -14.03
C MET A 739 13.78 18.10 -13.68
N GLY A 740 13.17 18.81 -14.64
CA GLY A 740 11.86 19.45 -14.45
C GLY A 740 10.84 18.47 -13.88
N GLU A 741 10.15 18.85 -12.80
CA GLU A 741 9.14 17.99 -12.18
C GLU A 741 7.91 17.80 -13.08
N SER A 742 7.68 18.73 -14.01
CA SER A 742 6.68 18.68 -15.07
C SER A 742 7.31 18.99 -16.42
N GLU A 743 6.53 18.92 -17.50
CA GLU A 743 6.94 19.43 -18.80
C GLU A 743 7.16 20.96 -18.75
N VAL A 744 7.90 21.47 -19.73
CA VAL A 744 8.03 22.92 -19.94
C VAL A 744 6.65 23.49 -20.28
N THR A 745 6.22 24.51 -19.54
CA THR A 745 4.92 25.13 -19.76
C THR A 745 4.97 26.26 -20.79
N LEU A 746 3.81 26.64 -21.33
CA LEU A 746 3.68 27.84 -22.18
C LEU A 746 4.17 29.10 -21.47
N GLY A 747 3.93 29.22 -20.15
CA GLY A 747 4.42 30.33 -19.34
C GLY A 747 5.95 30.39 -19.26
N LEU A 748 6.61 29.26 -19.01
CA LEU A 748 8.07 29.21 -18.98
C LEU A 748 8.68 29.43 -20.37
N TRP A 749 8.06 28.87 -21.41
CA TRP A 749 8.47 29.12 -22.79
C TRP A 749 8.47 30.61 -23.11
N GLN A 750 7.36 31.30 -22.85
CA GLN A 750 7.24 32.74 -23.09
C GLN A 750 8.30 33.53 -22.32
N ALA A 751 8.57 33.15 -21.06
CA ALA A 751 9.57 33.81 -20.22
C ALA A 751 11.01 33.68 -20.75
N VAL A 752 11.37 32.51 -21.31
CA VAL A 752 12.71 32.25 -21.85
C VAL A 752 12.86 32.78 -23.28
N MET A 753 11.86 32.56 -24.12
CA MET A 753 11.94 32.85 -25.55
C MET A 753 11.60 34.31 -25.88
N GLY A 754 10.85 35.00 -25.01
CA GLY A 754 10.31 36.34 -25.25
C GLY A 754 9.19 36.37 -26.30
N ALA A 755 8.69 35.20 -26.70
CA ALA A 755 7.65 35.05 -27.71
C ALA A 755 6.76 33.83 -27.37
N PRO A 756 5.47 33.86 -27.75
CA PRO A 756 4.57 32.74 -27.47
C PRO A 756 5.01 31.52 -28.26
N ALA A 757 4.84 30.34 -27.66
CA ALA A 757 5.15 29.10 -28.36
C ALA A 757 4.20 28.88 -29.54
N PRO A 758 4.63 28.19 -30.62
CA PRO A 758 3.68 27.45 -31.43
C PRO A 758 2.96 26.48 -30.47
N GLY A 759 1.64 26.57 -30.31
CA GLY A 759 0.94 25.86 -29.23
C GLY A 759 -0.56 25.69 -29.48
N PRO A 760 -1.33 25.16 -28.52
CA PRO A 760 -2.79 25.12 -28.62
C PRO A 760 -3.37 26.54 -28.77
N ARG A 761 -4.54 26.68 -29.41
CA ARG A 761 -5.19 28.01 -29.58
C ARG A 761 -5.55 28.68 -28.24
N ILE A 762 -5.51 27.92 -27.15
CA ILE A 762 -5.82 28.34 -25.78
C ILE A 762 -4.52 28.79 -25.11
N ASN A 763 -4.47 30.07 -24.72
CA ASN A 763 -3.30 30.68 -24.09
C ASN A 763 -3.37 30.57 -22.55
N ASP A 764 -3.22 29.35 -22.02
CA ASP A 764 -3.10 29.10 -20.59
C ASP A 764 -1.62 28.83 -20.23
N PRO A 765 -0.97 29.66 -19.39
CA PRO A 765 0.45 29.51 -19.07
C PRO A 765 0.79 28.22 -18.31
N ALA A 766 -0.19 27.51 -17.76
CA ALA A 766 0.00 26.23 -17.07
C ALA A 766 -0.04 25.00 -18.00
N LEU A 767 -0.45 25.16 -19.26
CA LEU A 767 -0.40 24.07 -20.24
C LEU A 767 1.04 23.75 -20.64
N PRO A 768 1.34 22.49 -20.98
CA PRO A 768 2.63 22.12 -21.56
C PRO A 768 2.81 22.82 -22.91
N VAL A 769 4.05 23.19 -23.21
CA VAL A 769 4.43 23.57 -24.57
C VAL A 769 4.39 22.33 -25.45
N CYS A 770 3.81 22.46 -26.64
CA CYS A 770 3.79 21.41 -27.65
C CYS A 770 4.05 22.04 -29.03
N ARG A 771 3.99 21.27 -30.13
CA ARG A 771 4.33 21.77 -31.48
C ARG A 771 5.71 22.41 -31.56
N VAL A 772 6.64 21.86 -30.80
CA VAL A 772 8.04 22.29 -30.79
C VAL A 772 8.91 21.19 -31.32
N SER A 773 9.72 21.53 -32.32
CA SER A 773 10.72 20.62 -32.86
C SER A 773 11.88 20.43 -31.88
N TRP A 774 12.65 19.37 -32.07
CA TRP A 774 13.84 19.12 -31.26
C TRP A 774 14.83 20.29 -31.35
N GLU A 775 14.98 20.87 -32.55
CA GLU A 775 15.82 22.06 -32.78
C GLU A 775 15.30 23.30 -32.03
N GLN A 776 13.97 23.48 -31.98
CA GLN A 776 13.37 24.57 -31.20
C GLN A 776 13.56 24.36 -29.69
N CYS A 777 13.55 23.11 -29.21
CA CYS A 777 13.91 22.79 -27.83
C CYS A 777 15.37 23.16 -27.55
N GLN A 778 16.30 22.87 -28.46
CA GLN A 778 17.71 23.30 -28.32
C GLN A 778 17.87 24.82 -28.30
N GLN A 779 17.09 25.55 -29.10
CA GLN A 779 17.10 27.02 -29.08
C GLN A 779 16.59 27.56 -27.74
N PHE A 780 15.52 26.97 -27.18
CA PHE A 780 15.05 27.27 -25.84
C PHE A 780 16.15 27.04 -24.80
N LEU A 781 16.82 25.90 -24.84
CA LEU A 781 17.90 25.55 -23.90
C LEU A 781 19.11 26.47 -24.05
N ALA A 782 19.47 26.86 -25.27
CA ALA A 782 20.52 27.83 -25.52
C ALA A 782 20.17 29.21 -24.94
N LYS A 783 18.94 29.70 -25.12
CA LYS A 783 18.49 30.94 -24.49
C LYS A 783 18.45 30.83 -22.97
N LEU A 784 17.99 29.70 -22.43
CA LEU A 784 17.96 29.46 -21.00
C LEU A 784 19.38 29.52 -20.39
N ARG A 785 20.37 28.91 -21.06
CA ARG A 785 21.78 29.01 -20.66
C ARG A 785 22.32 30.44 -20.74
N ASN A 786 21.83 31.27 -21.67
CA ASN A 786 22.23 32.69 -21.69
C ASN A 786 21.59 33.49 -20.53
N LEU A 787 20.35 33.17 -20.17
CA LEU A 787 19.63 33.83 -19.07
C LEU A 787 20.13 33.37 -17.69
N VAL A 788 20.52 32.09 -17.58
CA VAL A 788 21.03 31.48 -16.35
C VAL A 788 22.31 30.68 -16.68
N PRO A 789 23.47 31.34 -16.87
CA PRO A 789 24.71 30.68 -17.31
C PRO A 789 25.22 29.56 -16.40
N ALA A 790 24.91 29.63 -15.10
CA ALA A 790 25.24 28.59 -14.13
C ALA A 790 24.39 27.31 -14.32
N ALA A 791 23.26 27.39 -15.02
CA ALA A 791 22.42 26.25 -15.36
C ALA A 791 22.86 25.65 -16.70
N ALA A 792 23.59 24.54 -16.67
CA ALA A 792 23.98 23.78 -17.87
C ALA A 792 22.80 22.99 -18.47
N ALA A 793 21.68 23.66 -18.75
CA ALA A 793 20.43 23.04 -19.18
C ALA A 793 20.57 22.29 -20.51
N ARG A 794 20.02 21.08 -20.55
CA ARG A 794 19.93 20.20 -21.74
C ARG A 794 18.66 19.34 -21.71
N LEU A 795 18.34 18.69 -22.82
CA LEU A 795 17.37 17.60 -22.80
C LEU A 795 17.91 16.43 -21.96
N PRO A 796 17.05 15.70 -21.24
CA PRO A 796 17.46 14.48 -20.55
C PRO A 796 17.92 13.43 -21.56
N THR A 797 18.82 12.55 -21.14
CA THR A 797 19.04 11.32 -21.90
C THR A 797 17.82 10.41 -21.77
N GLU A 798 17.67 9.47 -22.69
CA GLU A 798 16.57 8.52 -22.69
C GLU A 798 16.58 7.68 -21.39
N ALA A 799 17.78 7.36 -20.89
CA ALA A 799 17.97 6.65 -19.63
C ALA A 799 17.65 7.51 -18.40
N GLU A 800 18.04 8.78 -18.39
CA GLU A 800 17.67 9.70 -17.31
C GLU A 800 16.15 9.88 -17.26
N TRP A 801 15.51 10.00 -18.42
CA TRP A 801 14.06 10.10 -18.54
C TRP A 801 13.36 8.86 -18.01
N GLU A 802 13.77 7.66 -18.45
CA GLU A 802 13.12 6.42 -18.00
C GLU A 802 13.32 6.18 -16.51
N ARG A 803 14.50 6.51 -15.97
CA ARG A 803 14.75 6.41 -14.54
C ARG A 803 13.85 7.35 -13.75
N ALA A 804 13.73 8.60 -14.20
CA ALA A 804 12.83 9.57 -13.59
C ALA A 804 11.38 9.11 -13.67
N CYS A 805 10.97 8.53 -14.80
CA CYS A 805 9.62 8.00 -15.03
C CYS A 805 9.31 6.86 -14.05
N ARG A 806 10.20 5.86 -13.98
CA ARG A 806 10.05 4.69 -13.11
C ARG A 806 10.03 5.05 -11.64
N ALA A 807 10.90 5.96 -11.20
CA ALA A 807 11.07 6.31 -9.79
C ALA A 807 11.20 5.07 -8.88
N GLY A 808 11.95 4.07 -9.33
CA GLY A 808 12.14 2.77 -8.65
C GLY A 808 11.12 1.68 -9.01
N SER A 809 10.07 1.99 -9.78
CA SER A 809 9.09 1.01 -10.24
C SER A 809 9.62 0.13 -11.38
N VAL A 810 9.36 -1.18 -11.26
CA VAL A 810 9.61 -2.18 -12.31
C VAL A 810 8.37 -2.51 -13.15
N SER A 811 7.21 -1.94 -12.82
CA SER A 811 5.97 -2.15 -13.59
C SER A 811 5.86 -1.25 -14.81
N ALA A 812 4.86 -1.54 -15.65
CA ALA A 812 4.53 -0.78 -16.86
C ALA A 812 4.30 0.71 -16.58
N PHE A 813 3.79 1.06 -15.40
CA PHE A 813 3.60 2.43 -14.94
C PHE A 813 4.31 2.64 -13.60
N ALA A 814 4.64 3.88 -13.27
CA ALA A 814 5.24 4.23 -11.99
C ALA A 814 4.25 4.04 -10.83
N THR A 815 4.78 3.99 -9.61
CA THR A 815 3.95 3.96 -8.40
C THR A 815 3.71 5.39 -7.90
N SER A 816 2.44 5.75 -7.67
CA SER A 816 2.03 6.91 -6.88
C SER A 816 1.56 6.43 -5.49
N PRO A 817 1.63 7.25 -4.43
CA PRO A 817 0.99 6.93 -3.16
C PRO A 817 -0.45 6.45 -3.38
N GLY A 818 -0.71 5.18 -3.06
CA GLY A 818 -2.05 4.57 -3.15
C GLY A 818 -2.50 4.04 -4.52
N SER A 819 -1.72 4.16 -5.60
CA SER A 819 -2.14 3.65 -6.92
C SER A 819 -1.00 3.46 -7.94
N THR A 820 -1.14 2.45 -8.81
CA THR A 820 -0.35 2.25 -10.03
C THR A 820 -1.19 2.45 -11.30
N SER A 821 -2.40 2.99 -11.16
CA SER A 821 -3.32 3.18 -12.28
C SER A 821 -2.87 4.34 -13.17
N LEU A 822 -2.81 4.09 -14.47
CA LEU A 822 -2.53 5.13 -15.46
C LEU A 822 -3.52 6.30 -15.36
N ASP A 823 -4.79 6.05 -15.02
CA ASP A 823 -5.82 7.10 -14.88
C ASP A 823 -5.48 8.11 -13.77
N VAL A 824 -4.69 7.70 -12.79
CA VAL A 824 -4.25 8.54 -11.67
C VAL A 824 -2.96 9.29 -12.02
N LEU A 825 -2.13 8.73 -12.90
CA LEU A 825 -0.78 9.20 -13.23
C LEU A 825 -0.71 10.08 -14.48
N GLY A 826 -1.61 9.89 -15.46
CA GLY A 826 -1.44 10.49 -16.78
C GLY A 826 -2.73 10.80 -17.53
N TRP A 827 -2.62 11.76 -18.45
CA TRP A 827 -3.66 12.12 -19.41
C TRP A 827 -3.40 11.45 -20.76
N TYR A 828 -4.29 10.57 -21.18
CA TYR A 828 -4.15 9.76 -22.40
C TYR A 828 -5.49 9.66 -23.14
N ASP A 829 -5.54 8.95 -24.26
CA ASP A 829 -6.71 8.96 -25.16
C ASP A 829 -8.07 8.73 -24.47
N LYS A 830 -8.16 7.84 -23.47
CA LYS A 830 -9.40 7.49 -22.77
C LYS A 830 -9.89 8.55 -21.79
N ASN A 831 -9.00 9.37 -21.22
CA ASN A 831 -9.37 10.33 -20.16
C ASN A 831 -9.11 11.80 -20.52
N ALA A 832 -8.30 12.08 -21.54
CA ALA A 832 -7.95 13.44 -21.94
C ALA A 832 -8.91 14.06 -22.96
N ARG A 833 -9.72 13.24 -23.65
CA ARG A 833 -10.61 13.69 -24.75
C ARG A 833 -9.88 14.53 -25.80
N SER A 834 -8.62 14.18 -26.08
CA SER A 834 -7.73 14.90 -27.01
C SER A 834 -7.48 16.37 -26.65
N ALA A 835 -7.60 16.74 -25.37
CA ALA A 835 -7.34 18.09 -24.88
C ALA A 835 -6.16 18.10 -23.91
N LEU A 836 -5.16 18.95 -24.18
CA LEU A 836 -4.02 19.18 -23.31
C LEU A 836 -4.50 19.68 -21.95
N GLN A 837 -3.82 19.25 -20.89
CA GLN A 837 -4.20 19.57 -19.52
C GLN A 837 -3.10 20.39 -18.85
N PRO A 838 -3.46 21.28 -17.91
CA PRO A 838 -2.47 21.96 -17.09
C PRO A 838 -1.55 20.94 -16.45
N VAL A 839 -0.24 21.19 -16.51
CA VAL A 839 0.74 20.29 -15.90
C VAL A 839 0.45 20.10 -14.41
N LYS A 840 0.81 18.95 -13.86
CA LYS A 840 0.60 18.61 -12.44
C LYS A 840 -0.88 18.53 -12.01
N SER A 841 -1.76 18.23 -12.96
CA SER A 841 -3.19 17.97 -12.68
C SER A 841 -3.49 16.51 -12.35
N LYS A 842 -2.50 15.63 -12.48
CA LYS A 842 -2.51 14.22 -12.04
C LYS A 842 -1.51 14.00 -10.89
N HIS A 843 -1.47 12.78 -10.35
CA HIS A 843 -0.56 12.46 -9.26
C HIS A 843 0.88 12.32 -9.76
N PRO A 844 1.87 12.72 -8.96
CA PRO A 844 3.25 12.46 -9.29
C PRO A 844 3.61 11.00 -9.03
N ASN A 845 4.71 10.53 -9.62
CA ASN A 845 5.34 9.29 -9.17
C ASN A 845 6.04 9.45 -7.82
N ALA A 846 6.64 8.37 -7.31
CA ALA A 846 7.31 8.33 -6.01
C ALA A 846 8.39 9.42 -5.81
N TRP A 847 9.03 9.88 -6.89
CA TRP A 847 10.05 10.93 -6.85
C TRP A 847 9.51 12.33 -7.16
N GLY A 848 8.20 12.50 -7.30
CA GLY A 848 7.57 13.82 -7.45
C GLY A 848 7.49 14.31 -8.89
N PHE A 849 7.77 13.45 -9.88
CA PHE A 849 7.60 13.80 -11.29
C PHE A 849 6.16 13.59 -11.74
N PHE A 850 5.61 14.60 -12.40
CA PHE A 850 4.27 14.65 -12.95
C PHE A 850 4.29 14.38 -14.45
N ASP A 851 3.17 13.88 -14.95
CA ASP A 851 2.87 13.75 -16.38
C ASP A 851 3.85 12.83 -17.15
N MET A 852 4.64 12.02 -16.44
CA MET A 852 5.57 11.04 -17.04
C MET A 852 4.89 9.92 -17.83
N HIS A 853 3.55 9.85 -17.78
CA HIS A 853 2.71 8.82 -18.41
C HIS A 853 1.55 9.43 -19.22
N GLY A 854 1.72 10.62 -19.82
CA GLY A 854 0.71 11.20 -20.70
C GLY A 854 0.89 12.70 -20.90
N ASN A 855 -0.22 13.39 -21.18
CA ASN A 855 -0.29 14.80 -21.55
C ASN A 855 0.41 15.08 -22.89
N VAL A 856 1.73 15.32 -22.88
CA VAL A 856 2.53 15.38 -24.11
C VAL A 856 3.62 14.32 -24.09
N ARG A 857 3.93 13.82 -25.29
CA ARG A 857 5.17 13.09 -25.52
C ARG A 857 6.35 14.05 -25.36
N GLU A 858 7.50 13.53 -24.98
CA GLU A 858 8.65 14.36 -24.62
C GLU A 858 9.92 14.01 -25.39
N TRP A 859 10.55 15.03 -25.97
CA TRP A 859 11.85 14.91 -26.60
C TRP A 859 12.97 14.54 -25.62
N CYS A 860 13.80 13.57 -26.01
CA CYS A 860 15.07 13.24 -25.35
C CYS A 860 16.28 13.73 -26.19
N GLY A 861 17.47 13.78 -25.58
CA GLY A 861 18.71 14.17 -26.25
C GLY A 861 19.21 13.15 -27.28
N ASP A 862 18.87 11.88 -27.08
CA ASP A 862 19.44 10.72 -27.76
C ASP A 862 18.96 10.62 -29.22
N TRP A 863 19.85 10.15 -30.08
CA TRP A 863 19.43 9.59 -31.35
C TRP A 863 18.69 8.28 -31.11
N TYR A 864 17.64 8.02 -31.88
CA TYR A 864 16.88 6.78 -31.77
C TYR A 864 17.62 5.64 -32.45
N GLY A 865 17.78 4.54 -31.72
CA GLY A 865 18.45 3.33 -32.18
C GLY A 865 18.26 2.16 -31.23
N ALA A 866 18.76 1.00 -31.63
CA ALA A 866 18.70 -0.21 -30.81
C ALA A 866 19.55 -0.06 -29.54
N TYR A 867 19.06 -0.62 -28.44
CA TYR A 867 19.87 -0.72 -27.22
C TYR A 867 21.03 -1.71 -27.41
N PRO A 868 22.21 -1.41 -26.84
CA PRO A 868 23.31 -2.38 -26.78
C PRO A 868 22.92 -3.64 -25.99
N ALA A 869 23.59 -4.76 -26.26
CA ALA A 869 23.30 -6.05 -25.63
C ALA A 869 23.79 -6.18 -24.17
N GLY A 870 24.45 -5.16 -23.61
CA GLY A 870 25.14 -5.21 -22.32
C GLY A 870 24.85 -4.01 -21.43
N PRO A 871 25.36 -4.01 -20.19
CA PRO A 871 25.18 -2.91 -19.25
C PRO A 871 25.83 -1.62 -19.77
N GLU A 872 25.17 -0.50 -19.54
CA GLU A 872 25.65 0.83 -19.94
C GLU A 872 25.89 1.74 -18.73
N THR A 873 26.79 2.71 -18.88
CA THR A 873 27.04 3.75 -17.88
C THR A 873 26.86 5.12 -18.54
N ASN A 874 25.92 5.92 -18.02
CA ASN A 874 25.49 7.21 -18.59
C ASN A 874 25.24 7.17 -20.12
N PRO A 875 24.39 6.26 -20.64
CA PRO A 875 24.15 6.17 -22.07
C PRO A 875 23.52 7.46 -22.62
N THR A 876 23.93 7.82 -23.84
CA THR A 876 23.45 8.98 -24.60
C THR A 876 22.90 8.60 -25.97
N GLY A 877 22.61 7.30 -26.16
CA GLY A 877 22.22 6.72 -27.44
C GLY A 877 23.36 6.69 -28.48
N PRO A 878 23.06 6.29 -29.73
CA PRO A 878 24.01 6.30 -30.84
C PRO A 878 24.53 7.71 -31.14
N ALA A 879 25.73 7.81 -31.71
CA ALA A 879 26.35 9.09 -32.06
C ALA A 879 25.60 9.86 -33.16
N THR A 880 24.90 9.15 -34.05
CA THR A 880 24.17 9.70 -35.21
C THR A 880 22.86 8.93 -35.43
N GLY A 881 21.87 9.56 -36.07
CA GLY A 881 20.62 8.92 -36.47
C GLY A 881 19.73 9.84 -37.30
N ASP A 882 18.60 9.32 -37.78
CA ASP A 882 17.62 10.07 -38.59
C ASP A 882 16.42 10.57 -37.77
N ALA A 883 16.26 10.08 -36.54
CA ALA A 883 15.18 10.41 -35.62
C ALA A 883 15.70 10.51 -34.18
N ARG A 884 15.09 11.37 -33.37
CA ARG A 884 15.41 11.54 -31.94
C ARG A 884 14.42 10.74 -31.08
N CYS A 885 14.88 10.30 -29.91
CA CYS A 885 14.04 9.57 -28.97
C CYS A 885 12.92 10.46 -28.41
N ILE A 886 11.74 9.86 -28.26
CA ILE A 886 10.53 10.44 -27.67
C ILE A 886 9.96 9.48 -26.63
N ARG A 887 9.51 9.99 -25.49
CA ARG A 887 8.97 9.19 -24.37
C ARG A 887 7.64 9.73 -23.83
N GLY A 888 6.97 8.99 -22.93
CA GLY A 888 5.88 9.49 -22.07
C GLY A 888 4.44 9.19 -22.49
N GLY A 889 4.17 8.99 -23.78
CA GLY A 889 2.79 8.93 -24.28
C GLY A 889 2.13 10.32 -24.33
N SER A 890 0.85 10.42 -24.72
CA SER A 890 0.17 11.71 -24.81
C SER A 890 -1.36 11.59 -24.74
N ILE A 891 -2.04 12.73 -24.68
CA ILE A 891 -3.51 12.88 -24.73
C ILE A 891 -4.24 12.18 -25.89
N VAL A 892 -3.53 11.70 -26.91
CA VAL A 892 -4.11 11.00 -28.07
C VAL A 892 -3.60 9.58 -28.24
N GLN A 893 -2.71 9.13 -27.36
CA GLN A 893 -2.17 7.78 -27.41
C GLN A 893 -2.86 6.86 -26.41
N PRO A 894 -3.11 5.58 -26.78
CA PRO A 894 -3.59 4.59 -25.83
C PRO A 894 -2.58 4.27 -24.74
N ASP A 895 -3.09 3.72 -23.65
CA ASP A 895 -2.37 3.25 -22.45
C ASP A 895 -1.04 2.54 -22.73
N LYS A 896 -1.02 1.65 -23.73
CA LYS A 896 0.20 0.89 -24.09
C LYS A 896 1.40 1.76 -24.50
N TYR A 897 1.18 2.99 -24.98
CA TYR A 897 2.25 3.91 -25.35
C TYR A 897 2.65 4.86 -24.22
N CYS A 898 1.92 4.83 -23.10
CA CYS A 898 2.21 5.63 -21.91
C CYS A 898 3.06 4.87 -20.89
N ARG A 899 3.50 3.64 -21.21
CA ARG A 899 4.33 2.81 -20.32
C ARG A 899 5.71 3.42 -20.11
N SER A 900 6.32 3.20 -18.94
CA SER A 900 7.67 3.67 -18.59
C SER A 900 8.72 3.28 -19.63
N ALA A 901 8.64 2.04 -20.13
CA ALA A 901 9.56 1.48 -21.11
C ALA A 901 9.22 1.81 -22.57
N CYS A 902 8.05 2.42 -22.83
CA CYS A 902 7.61 2.66 -24.19
C CYS A 902 8.52 3.68 -24.86
N ARG A 903 9.05 3.29 -26.02
CA ARG A 903 9.88 4.14 -26.85
C ARG A 903 9.08 4.65 -28.04
N GLY A 904 9.42 5.86 -28.46
CA GLY A 904 8.99 6.44 -29.73
C GLY A 904 10.12 7.24 -30.34
N SER A 905 9.92 7.65 -31.58
CA SER A 905 10.86 8.53 -32.26
C SER A 905 10.14 9.45 -33.23
N ALA A 906 10.75 10.58 -33.54
CA ALA A 906 10.37 11.39 -34.68
C ALA A 906 11.58 12.10 -35.25
N HIS A 907 11.45 12.52 -36.51
CA HIS A 907 12.45 13.36 -37.17
C HIS A 907 12.68 14.64 -36.37
N PRO A 908 13.91 15.16 -36.23
CA PRO A 908 14.21 16.34 -35.39
C PRO A 908 13.36 17.59 -35.69
N ASN A 909 12.87 17.72 -36.93
CA ASN A 909 12.02 18.82 -37.39
C ASN A 909 10.51 18.60 -37.15
N ALA A 910 10.09 17.46 -36.61
CA ALA A 910 8.68 17.19 -36.33
C ALA A 910 8.16 18.09 -35.20
N ASP A 911 6.95 18.63 -35.34
CA ASP A 911 6.35 19.60 -34.41
C ASP A 911 4.88 19.23 -34.08
N ASN A 912 4.68 17.97 -33.69
CA ASN A 912 3.33 17.45 -33.43
C ASN A 912 2.62 18.18 -32.27
N PHE A 913 1.29 18.26 -32.35
CA PHE A 913 0.46 18.94 -31.34
C PHE A 913 0.45 18.28 -29.96
N ASP A 914 0.92 17.04 -29.87
CA ASP A 914 1.01 16.24 -28.66
C ASP A 914 2.47 15.99 -28.25
N LEU A 915 3.42 16.76 -28.80
CA LEU A 915 4.86 16.60 -28.59
C LEU A 915 5.47 17.88 -28.02
N GLY A 916 5.99 17.76 -26.80
CA GLY A 916 6.69 18.79 -26.04
C GLY A 916 8.02 18.27 -25.51
N PHE A 917 8.44 18.77 -24.35
CA PHE A 917 9.68 18.34 -23.70
C PHE A 917 9.74 18.76 -22.22
N ARG A 918 10.63 18.10 -21.49
CA ARG A 918 11.22 18.59 -20.24
C ARG A 918 12.73 18.76 -20.41
N PHE A 919 13.34 19.51 -19.50
CA PHE A 919 14.80 19.68 -19.49
C PHE A 919 15.40 19.25 -18.17
N CYS A 920 16.71 19.11 -18.17
CA CYS A 920 17.48 18.80 -17.00
C CYS A 920 18.77 19.63 -16.92
N ILE A 921 19.35 19.72 -15.73
CA ILE A 921 20.60 20.40 -15.42
C ILE A 921 21.48 19.39 -14.65
N PRO A 922 22.69 19.07 -15.13
CA PRO A 922 23.61 18.20 -14.40
C PRO A 922 23.89 18.70 -12.98
N GLY A 923 23.86 17.80 -12.01
CA GLY A 923 24.35 18.05 -10.66
C GLY A 923 25.87 17.90 -10.56
N ALA A 924 26.45 18.24 -9.41
CA ALA A 924 27.82 17.86 -9.11
C ALA A 924 27.93 16.32 -9.05
N PRO A 925 29.03 15.74 -9.58
CA PRO A 925 29.25 14.29 -9.59
C PRO A 925 29.32 13.67 -8.20
#